data_AF-A0A1L9QX26-F1
#
_entry.id   AF-A0A1L9QX26-F1
#
_cell.length_a   1.000
_cell.length_b   1.000
_cell.length_c   1.000
_cell.angle_alpha   90.00
_cell.angle_beta   90.00
_cell.angle_gamma   90.00
#
_symmetry.space_group_name_H-M   'P 1'
#
loop_
_entity.id
_entity.type
_entity.pdbx_description
1 polymer ?
#
loop_
_entity_poly.entity_id
_entity_poly.type
_entity_poly.pdbx_seq_one_letter_code
_entity_poly.pdbx_strand_id
1 'polypeptide(L)'
;MGQRKTTHIRRWMGRALLSIIAVALVALTASSQTTQRSSYSLSLEAPFNQVGLYPTVQPITAPYYRSTGEWLGRLILPSTEELETVIPDSSIADWAWIELYHTPPQAKAWQGKTVRLEWQDTPRIAEYVNIVTTDVNLSDRALENYNQGNVIPTRLQGRTQVGPLQSLAGARPQDDLIVRLNEVKFIPNSPNSAILQTALEPIQVTGRFYGLVKILEPLPSTCAENKPCRTQWYRVQHYNSETGEFNGPEGTVRIPQQPLDNNGRWLSTPEGIEKSPAGDRGWYIYGSRDEQGQLIVQGIRPRSLFELYPDHILLGSQTGLDYIQHYNWKDTEERKGTTQSLLLSPTATRPEQAVQYWNEGEYAIVMHLFGGIGGENGEPISAGTVTGHFAYGIAQIVRDPFTQELQFDILYQQVYAHNPNGIISGNHNWTNYMGNLQRGWLGTRPVSDVVIKLDALTQDYNFDGEIISPIREFWIQLQVMMARYRTGDGTGVAEVTPATSCVQDSSQALYITIEQIKQQILNNPKIVTWLRAHPNDPQTQRLSQLVELGENIAQTLAPQGVVREDWKQNAQFLSGINARNGFVTDQDLLNALLSWQTLLPRPAYDRMAKIFLDQGGQLWFLRTNQVGGWDSSIEPIAPTGILGQFPILSTLAGRILLSLGRPEWRDWSILILMLGLYALIALVLAWSYSFWQWVNGESFQQSWHQVWSSSLVRGNSVPSFWRGLTLLIIPVALEEFIFRVLLVPHPTDWISKQEWWLLALVSLIIYLFYKVITVCFGSKIPLKLVPVVLLLSGTLGSVCILTYGLTGSFWVIWVLHGLIELNPLERIHSRERVSYDS
;
A
#
# COMPACT_ATOMS: atom_id res chain seq x y z
N MET A 1 62.13 -14.91 6.46
CA MET A 1 61.16 -16.02 6.63
C MET A 1 59.92 -15.66 7.49
N GLY A 2 59.78 -14.41 7.99
CA GLY A 2 58.69 -14.01 8.91
C GLY A 2 57.43 -13.37 8.31
N GLN A 3 57.42 -12.93 7.05
CA GLN A 3 56.27 -12.21 6.45
C GLN A 3 55.27 -13.08 5.68
N ARG A 4 55.55 -14.38 5.46
CA ARG A 4 54.60 -15.30 4.78
C ARG A 4 53.67 -16.05 5.75
N LYS A 5 53.93 -16.06 7.05
CA LYS A 5 53.08 -16.75 8.04
C LYS A 5 51.90 -15.89 8.53
N THR A 6 52.04 -14.57 8.56
CA THR A 6 51.00 -13.65 9.09
C THR A 6 49.79 -13.49 8.17
N THR A 7 49.98 -13.57 6.84
CA THR A 7 48.88 -13.50 5.86
C THR A 7 48.03 -14.78 5.80
N HIS A 8 48.62 -15.94 6.10
CA HIS A 8 47.89 -17.20 6.18
C HIS A 8 47.03 -17.28 7.45
N ILE A 9 47.53 -16.78 8.58
CA ILE A 9 46.79 -16.76 9.85
C ILE A 9 45.59 -15.79 9.77
N ARG A 10 45.76 -14.62 9.15
CA ARG A 10 44.65 -13.65 8.96
C ARG A 10 43.51 -14.18 8.09
N ARG A 11 43.84 -14.95 7.04
CA ARG A 11 42.82 -15.59 6.17
C ARG A 11 42.11 -16.75 6.86
N TRP A 12 42.82 -17.51 7.70
CA TRP A 12 42.21 -18.57 8.51
C TRP A 12 41.33 -18.03 9.62
N MET A 13 41.75 -16.96 10.31
CA MET A 13 40.92 -16.27 11.30
C MET A 13 39.67 -15.63 10.68
N GLY A 14 39.78 -15.01 9.50
CA GLY A 14 38.62 -14.45 8.79
C GLY A 14 37.62 -15.53 8.35
N ARG A 15 38.09 -16.70 7.89
CA ARG A 15 37.23 -17.84 7.56
C ARG A 15 36.62 -18.49 8.79
N ALA A 16 37.38 -18.63 9.88
CA ALA A 16 36.87 -19.15 11.14
C ALA A 16 35.82 -18.21 11.76
N LEU A 17 36.01 -16.89 11.68
CA LEU A 17 35.03 -15.91 12.15
C LEU A 17 33.75 -15.95 11.30
N LEU A 18 33.87 -16.06 9.97
CA LEU A 18 32.72 -16.24 9.07
C LEU A 18 31.99 -17.56 9.31
N SER A 19 32.70 -18.66 9.59
CA SER A 19 32.11 -19.95 9.92
C SER A 19 31.45 -19.93 11.31
N ILE A 20 32.02 -19.24 12.29
CA ILE A 20 31.41 -19.06 13.62
C ILE A 20 30.18 -18.15 13.53
N ILE A 21 30.20 -17.09 12.71
CA ILE A 21 29.04 -16.23 12.44
C ILE A 21 27.95 -17.03 11.70
N ALA A 22 28.31 -17.85 10.72
CA ALA A 22 27.36 -18.71 10.01
C ALA A 22 26.77 -19.80 10.92
N VAL A 23 27.58 -20.44 11.77
CA VAL A 23 27.11 -21.43 12.75
C VAL A 23 26.31 -20.77 13.87
N ALA A 24 26.65 -19.56 14.30
CA ALA A 24 25.85 -18.79 15.25
C ALA A 24 24.52 -18.34 14.63
N LEU A 25 24.49 -17.93 13.36
CA LEU A 25 23.27 -17.64 12.61
C LEU A 25 22.39 -18.90 12.47
N VAL A 26 22.98 -20.06 12.18
CA VAL A 26 22.26 -21.35 12.08
C VAL A 26 21.79 -21.86 13.45
N ALA A 27 22.59 -21.68 14.51
CA ALA A 27 22.23 -22.07 15.87
C ALA A 27 21.18 -21.13 16.50
N LEU A 28 21.13 -19.85 16.08
CA LEU A 28 20.05 -18.92 16.43
C LEU A 28 18.73 -19.24 15.72
N THR A 29 18.75 -19.97 14.59
CA THR A 29 17.54 -20.41 13.88
C THR A 29 16.98 -21.76 14.32
N ALA A 30 17.74 -22.52 15.13
CA ALA A 30 17.30 -23.81 15.67
C ALA A 30 16.54 -23.62 17.00
N SER A 31 15.51 -22.79 17.02
CA SER A 31 14.53 -22.83 18.10
C SER A 31 13.64 -24.06 17.89
N SER A 32 13.49 -24.90 18.92
CA SER A 32 12.47 -25.94 18.93
C SER A 32 11.12 -25.31 18.61
N GLN A 33 10.56 -25.60 17.43
CA GLN A 33 9.26 -25.06 17.00
C GLN A 33 8.17 -25.71 17.85
N THR A 34 7.84 -25.09 18.99
CA THR A 34 6.56 -25.32 19.64
C THR A 34 5.49 -24.67 18.78
N THR A 35 4.50 -25.45 18.34
CA THR A 35 3.34 -24.94 17.58
C THR A 35 2.70 -23.77 18.36
N GLN A 36 2.77 -22.57 17.80
CA GLN A 36 2.15 -21.39 18.39
C GLN A 36 0.66 -21.40 18.08
N ARG A 37 -0.17 -21.12 19.07
CA ARG A 37 -1.61 -20.96 18.87
C ARG A 37 -1.90 -19.65 18.15
N SER A 38 -2.89 -19.65 17.26
CA SER A 38 -3.36 -18.43 16.61
C SER A 38 -4.22 -17.58 17.54
N SER A 39 -4.18 -16.25 17.37
CA SER A 39 -5.07 -15.32 18.07
C SER A 39 -6.54 -15.64 17.82
N TYR A 40 -6.88 -16.09 16.61
CA TYR A 40 -8.20 -16.63 16.28
C TYR A 40 -8.60 -17.77 17.22
N SER A 41 -7.74 -18.78 17.41
CA SER A 41 -8.05 -19.93 18.26
C SER A 41 -8.20 -19.55 19.74
N LEU A 42 -7.43 -18.58 20.22
CA LEU A 42 -7.54 -18.04 21.58
C LEU A 42 -8.84 -17.25 21.75
N SER A 43 -9.20 -16.44 20.76
CA SER A 43 -10.43 -15.65 20.79
C SER A 43 -11.69 -16.53 20.89
N LEU A 44 -11.70 -17.70 20.24
CA LEU A 44 -12.85 -18.62 20.24
C LEU A 44 -13.06 -19.37 21.56
N GLU A 45 -12.11 -19.32 22.49
CA GLU A 45 -12.31 -19.88 23.84
C GLU A 45 -13.40 -19.13 24.61
N ALA A 46 -13.59 -17.85 24.29
CA ALA A 46 -14.66 -17.06 24.86
C ALA A 46 -16.02 -17.43 24.22
N PRO A 47 -17.05 -17.82 25.01
CA PRO A 47 -18.34 -18.24 24.47
C PRO A 47 -19.02 -17.18 23.59
N PHE A 48 -18.85 -15.89 23.90
CA PHE A 48 -19.44 -14.78 23.13
C PHE A 48 -18.84 -14.58 21.73
N ASN A 49 -17.71 -15.22 21.43
CA ASN A 49 -17.13 -15.24 20.08
C ASN A 49 -17.58 -16.45 19.26
N GLN A 50 -18.31 -17.39 19.86
CA GLN A 50 -18.83 -18.57 19.16
C GLN A 50 -20.21 -18.28 18.58
N VAL A 51 -20.40 -18.54 17.28
CA VAL A 51 -21.67 -18.26 16.59
C VAL A 51 -22.84 -19.03 17.20
N GLY A 52 -22.58 -20.23 17.73
CA GLY A 52 -23.57 -21.09 18.38
C GLY A 52 -24.19 -20.51 19.66
N LEU A 53 -23.61 -19.47 20.26
CA LEU A 53 -24.20 -18.80 21.43
C LEU A 53 -25.51 -18.06 21.07
N TYR A 54 -25.66 -17.65 19.81
CA TYR A 54 -26.70 -16.70 19.40
C TYR A 54 -27.83 -17.42 18.64
N PRO A 55 -29.10 -17.38 19.12
CA PRO A 55 -30.22 -18.05 18.47
C PRO A 55 -30.38 -17.62 17.02
N THR A 56 -30.53 -18.54 16.06
CA THR A 56 -30.53 -18.24 14.61
C THR A 56 -31.55 -17.17 14.20
N VAL A 57 -32.78 -17.26 14.73
CA VAL A 57 -33.85 -16.28 14.49
C VAL A 57 -34.01 -15.40 15.72
N GLN A 58 -33.89 -14.08 15.57
CA GLN A 58 -34.02 -13.12 16.66
C GLN A 58 -34.94 -11.96 16.27
N PRO A 59 -35.74 -11.44 17.19
CA PRO A 59 -36.58 -10.27 16.94
C PRO A 59 -35.74 -8.99 16.82
N ILE A 60 -36.16 -8.10 15.92
CA ILE A 60 -35.59 -6.75 15.78
C ILE A 60 -36.46 -5.78 16.59
N THR A 61 -35.83 -5.08 17.54
CA THR A 61 -36.48 -4.02 18.33
C THR A 61 -36.42 -2.70 17.55
N ALA A 62 -37.26 -2.57 16.53
CA ALA A 62 -37.41 -1.31 15.80
C ALA A 62 -38.05 -0.22 16.69
N PRO A 63 -37.76 1.08 16.47
CA PRO A 63 -36.83 1.62 15.47
C PRO A 63 -35.34 1.61 15.90
N TYR A 64 -35.04 1.18 17.13
CA TYR A 64 -33.72 1.38 17.77
C TYR A 64 -32.60 0.46 17.26
N TYR A 65 -32.97 -0.68 16.67
CA TYR A 65 -32.03 -1.60 16.03
C TYR A 65 -32.48 -1.91 14.61
N ARG A 66 -31.50 -2.15 13.72
CA ARG A 66 -31.71 -2.56 12.33
C ARG A 66 -30.84 -3.78 12.01
N SER A 67 -31.24 -4.59 11.02
CA SER A 67 -30.40 -5.68 10.50
C SER A 67 -29.16 -5.11 9.80
N THR A 68 -28.02 -5.79 9.93
CA THR A 68 -26.76 -5.41 9.27
C THR A 68 -26.76 -5.65 7.75
N GLY A 69 -27.77 -6.34 7.22
CA GLY A 69 -28.04 -6.47 5.78
C GLY A 69 -29.44 -7.03 5.52
N GLU A 70 -29.98 -6.83 4.32
CA GLU A 70 -31.29 -7.38 3.93
C GLU A 70 -31.26 -8.90 3.77
N TRP A 71 -30.24 -9.41 3.08
CA TRP A 71 -29.88 -10.81 3.03
C TRP A 71 -28.64 -11.01 3.89
N LEU A 72 -28.84 -11.51 5.11
CA LEU A 72 -27.79 -11.73 6.08
C LEU A 72 -27.76 -13.21 6.45
N GLY A 73 -26.57 -13.80 6.47
CA GLY A 73 -26.42 -15.18 6.91
C GLY A 73 -24.99 -15.58 7.20
N ARG A 74 -24.84 -16.82 7.64
CA ARG A 74 -23.54 -17.46 7.83
C ARG A 74 -23.23 -18.33 6.64
N LEU A 75 -22.04 -18.16 6.06
CA LEU A 75 -21.54 -19.07 5.03
C LEU A 75 -21.08 -20.38 5.66
N ILE A 76 -21.40 -21.47 4.97
CA ILE A 76 -21.05 -22.83 5.35
C ILE A 76 -20.40 -23.50 4.13
N LEU A 77 -19.19 -24.02 4.32
CA LEU A 77 -18.50 -24.76 3.26
C LEU A 77 -19.19 -26.12 3.05
N PRO A 78 -19.64 -26.46 1.83
CA PRO A 78 -20.21 -27.77 1.55
C PRO A 78 -19.20 -28.89 1.78
N SER A 79 -19.68 -30.05 2.22
CA SER A 79 -18.87 -31.26 2.30
C SER A 79 -18.50 -31.78 0.91
N THR A 80 -17.46 -32.61 0.81
CA THR A 80 -17.04 -33.21 -0.46
C THR A 80 -18.16 -34.06 -1.08
N GLU A 81 -18.92 -34.79 -0.25
CA GLU A 81 -20.06 -35.58 -0.69
C GLU A 81 -21.19 -34.71 -1.27
N GLU A 82 -21.47 -33.55 -0.66
CA GLU A 82 -22.47 -32.62 -1.18
C GLU A 82 -22.04 -32.01 -2.52
N LEU A 83 -20.74 -31.73 -2.72
CA LEU A 83 -20.23 -31.22 -4.01
C LEU A 83 -20.43 -32.23 -5.17
N GLU A 84 -20.35 -33.53 -4.88
CA GLU A 84 -20.54 -34.58 -5.89
C GLU A 84 -22.02 -34.86 -6.17
N THR A 85 -22.90 -34.64 -5.18
CA THR A 85 -24.31 -35.03 -5.25
C THR A 85 -25.27 -33.88 -5.57
N VAL A 86 -24.91 -32.65 -5.23
CA VAL A 86 -25.72 -31.44 -5.45
C VAL A 86 -25.24 -30.73 -6.71
N ILE A 87 -26.02 -30.85 -7.79
CA ILE A 87 -25.72 -30.19 -9.07
C ILE A 87 -26.26 -28.74 -9.03
N PRO A 88 -25.42 -27.71 -9.29
CA PRO A 88 -25.86 -26.33 -9.42
C PRO A 88 -26.84 -26.13 -10.58
N ASP A 89 -27.78 -25.20 -10.42
CA ASP A 89 -28.72 -24.83 -11.48
C ASP A 89 -28.06 -23.87 -12.49
N SER A 90 -27.02 -23.16 -12.03
CA SER A 90 -26.13 -22.30 -12.82
C SER A 90 -25.10 -23.12 -13.61
N SER A 91 -24.69 -22.62 -14.78
CA SER A 91 -23.54 -23.18 -15.52
C SER A 91 -22.21 -23.06 -14.76
N ILE A 92 -22.18 -22.26 -13.69
CA ILE A 92 -21.02 -22.02 -12.84
C ILE A 92 -21.03 -23.02 -11.67
N ALA A 93 -20.00 -23.86 -11.60
CA ALA A 93 -19.91 -24.95 -10.64
C ALA A 93 -19.68 -24.53 -9.18
N ASP A 94 -19.24 -23.30 -8.91
CA ASP A 94 -18.92 -22.82 -7.57
C ASP A 94 -20.18 -22.40 -6.78
N TRP A 95 -20.36 -22.98 -5.59
CA TRP A 95 -21.48 -22.69 -4.69
C TRP A 95 -21.11 -22.95 -3.23
N ALA A 96 -21.89 -22.37 -2.31
CA ALA A 96 -21.77 -22.61 -0.87
C ALA A 96 -23.15 -22.66 -0.20
N TRP A 97 -23.21 -23.17 1.03
CA TRP A 97 -24.41 -23.07 1.84
C TRP A 97 -24.46 -21.72 2.57
N ILE A 98 -25.66 -21.16 2.76
CA ILE A 98 -25.87 -20.00 3.62
C ILE A 98 -27.03 -20.23 4.59
N GLU A 99 -26.75 -20.13 5.89
CA GLU A 99 -27.76 -20.13 6.95
C GLU A 99 -28.29 -18.71 7.16
N LEU A 100 -29.57 -18.49 6.85
CA LEU A 100 -30.16 -17.15 6.80
C LEU A 100 -30.55 -16.65 8.20
N TYR A 101 -29.96 -15.54 8.63
CA TYR A 101 -30.28 -14.87 9.90
C TYR A 101 -31.30 -13.74 9.74
N HIS A 102 -31.26 -13.05 8.60
CA HIS A 102 -32.25 -12.06 8.22
C HIS A 102 -32.55 -12.16 6.72
N THR A 103 -33.81 -11.95 6.37
CA THR A 103 -34.29 -11.98 5.00
C THR A 103 -35.25 -10.81 4.75
N PRO A 104 -35.39 -10.35 3.49
CA PRO A 104 -36.38 -9.34 3.16
C PRO A 104 -37.81 -9.88 3.34
N PRO A 105 -38.82 -9.00 3.48
CA PRO A 105 -40.19 -9.40 3.81
C PRO A 105 -40.77 -10.52 2.93
N GLN A 106 -40.48 -10.50 1.62
CA GLN A 106 -40.93 -11.52 0.66
C GLN A 106 -40.37 -12.92 0.92
N ALA A 107 -39.25 -13.04 1.64
CA ALA A 107 -38.56 -14.30 1.93
C ALA A 107 -38.56 -14.63 3.42
N LYS A 108 -39.46 -14.05 4.21
CA LYS A 108 -39.52 -14.23 5.67
C LYS A 108 -39.64 -15.69 6.11
N ALA A 109 -40.32 -16.54 5.34
CA ALA A 109 -40.45 -17.98 5.61
C ALA A 109 -39.13 -18.78 5.50
N TRP A 110 -38.06 -18.15 4.99
CA TRP A 110 -36.72 -18.73 4.85
C TRP A 110 -35.75 -18.28 5.93
N GLN A 111 -36.14 -17.33 6.78
CA GLN A 111 -35.32 -16.94 7.91
C GLN A 111 -35.12 -18.12 8.85
N GLY A 112 -33.87 -18.40 9.20
CA GLY A 112 -33.44 -19.55 9.99
C GLY A 112 -33.19 -20.83 9.20
N LYS A 113 -33.42 -20.83 7.88
CA LYS A 113 -33.12 -21.99 7.02
C LYS A 113 -31.75 -21.86 6.36
N THR A 114 -31.17 -23.00 6.03
CA THR A 114 -30.00 -23.09 5.16
C THR A 114 -30.46 -23.25 3.72
N VAL A 115 -29.94 -22.41 2.82
CA VAL A 115 -30.24 -22.43 1.38
C VAL A 115 -28.95 -22.40 0.57
N ARG A 116 -29.01 -22.84 -0.69
CA ARG A 116 -27.85 -22.80 -1.58
C ARG A 116 -27.59 -21.37 -2.05
N LEU A 117 -26.34 -20.94 -1.95
CA LEU A 117 -25.83 -19.71 -2.53
C LEU A 117 -24.95 -20.07 -3.73
N GLU A 118 -25.28 -19.53 -4.90
CA GLU A 118 -24.53 -19.73 -6.14
C GLU A 118 -24.35 -18.41 -6.90
N TRP A 119 -23.57 -18.44 -7.97
CA TRP A 119 -23.35 -17.28 -8.82
C TRP A 119 -24.48 -17.09 -9.83
N GLN A 120 -24.82 -15.83 -10.11
CA GLN A 120 -25.68 -15.52 -11.26
C GLN A 120 -25.00 -15.93 -12.57
N ASP A 121 -25.77 -16.60 -13.44
CA ASP A 121 -25.26 -17.14 -14.70
C ASP A 121 -25.11 -16.05 -15.75
N THR A 122 -23.95 -15.38 -15.75
CA THR A 122 -23.57 -14.38 -16.76
C THR A 122 -22.15 -14.63 -17.24
N PRO A 123 -21.81 -14.31 -18.51
CA PRO A 123 -20.47 -14.57 -19.05
C PRO A 123 -19.34 -13.93 -18.23
N ARG A 124 -19.55 -12.71 -17.72
CA ARG A 124 -18.55 -11.97 -16.94
C ARG A 124 -18.28 -12.61 -15.58
N ILE A 125 -19.31 -13.12 -14.91
CA ILE A 125 -19.15 -13.82 -13.62
C ILE A 125 -18.50 -15.18 -13.85
N ALA A 126 -18.89 -15.91 -14.91
CA ALA A 126 -18.26 -17.17 -15.28
C ALA A 126 -16.76 -16.99 -15.56
N GLU A 127 -16.38 -15.94 -16.29
CA GLU A 127 -14.97 -15.58 -16.53
C GLU A 127 -14.22 -15.34 -15.21
N TYR A 128 -14.76 -14.47 -14.33
CA TYR A 128 -14.18 -14.22 -13.00
C TYR A 128 -13.97 -15.51 -12.20
N VAL A 129 -15.03 -16.34 -12.07
CA VAL A 129 -14.96 -17.59 -11.30
C VAL A 129 -13.92 -18.53 -11.90
N ASN A 130 -13.89 -18.69 -13.22
CA ASN A 130 -12.93 -19.55 -13.90
C ASN A 130 -11.48 -19.10 -13.70
N ILE A 131 -11.22 -17.78 -13.69
CA ILE A 131 -9.87 -17.23 -13.49
C ILE A 131 -9.29 -17.59 -12.12
N VAL A 132 -10.11 -17.59 -11.07
CA VAL A 132 -9.64 -17.74 -9.69
C VAL A 132 -9.92 -19.13 -9.09
N THR A 133 -10.63 -19.98 -9.82
CA THR A 133 -10.89 -21.36 -9.40
C THR A 133 -9.59 -22.16 -9.51
N THR A 134 -9.20 -22.80 -8.41
CA THR A 134 -7.94 -23.55 -8.33
C THR A 134 -8.09 -24.79 -7.46
N ASP A 135 -7.20 -25.76 -7.64
CA ASP A 135 -7.07 -26.89 -6.73
C ASP A 135 -6.26 -26.46 -5.51
N VAL A 136 -6.66 -26.88 -4.31
CA VAL A 136 -6.02 -26.48 -3.07
C VAL A 136 -5.30 -27.65 -2.42
N ASN A 137 -3.98 -27.56 -2.37
CA ASN A 137 -3.09 -28.47 -1.66
C ASN A 137 -2.11 -27.65 -0.81
N LEU A 138 -2.28 -27.73 0.51
CA LEU A 138 -1.43 -27.05 1.49
C LEU A 138 0.03 -27.48 1.29
N SER A 139 0.87 -26.50 0.98
CA SER A 139 2.31 -26.66 0.85
C SER A 139 3.00 -26.79 2.22
N ASP A 140 4.25 -27.25 2.23
CA ASP A 140 5.09 -27.24 3.44
C ASP A 140 5.18 -25.82 4.03
N ARG A 141 5.23 -24.79 3.16
CA ARG A 141 5.23 -23.39 3.57
C ARG A 141 3.94 -22.97 4.28
N ALA A 142 2.79 -23.49 3.84
CA ALA A 142 1.52 -23.27 4.53
C ALA A 142 1.54 -23.92 5.92
N LEU A 143 2.08 -25.14 6.04
CA LEU A 143 2.21 -25.81 7.33
C LEU A 143 3.18 -25.09 8.28
N GLU A 144 4.28 -24.53 7.77
CA GLU A 144 5.17 -23.66 8.56
C GLU A 144 4.43 -22.45 9.12
N ASN A 145 3.62 -21.76 8.30
CA ASN A 145 2.80 -20.63 8.73
C ASN A 145 1.78 -21.02 9.80
N TYR A 146 1.12 -22.15 9.60
CA TYR A 146 0.20 -22.71 10.59
C TYR A 146 0.92 -22.96 11.92
N ASN A 147 2.13 -23.53 11.89
CA ASN A 147 2.93 -23.77 13.09
C ASN A 147 3.42 -22.48 13.76
N GLN A 148 3.54 -21.38 13.01
CA GLN A 148 3.81 -20.02 13.52
C GLN A 148 2.56 -19.31 14.05
N GLY A 149 1.40 -19.97 14.07
CA GLY A 149 0.16 -19.43 14.61
C GLY A 149 -0.65 -18.59 13.62
N ASN A 150 -0.37 -18.65 12.32
CA ASN A 150 -1.26 -18.08 11.30
C ASN A 150 -2.47 -18.99 11.06
N VAL A 151 -3.61 -18.37 10.75
CA VAL A 151 -4.79 -19.11 10.30
C VAL A 151 -4.66 -19.36 8.79
N ILE A 152 -4.67 -20.63 8.39
CA ILE A 152 -4.65 -21.08 6.98
C ILE A 152 -5.93 -21.87 6.68
N PRO A 153 -6.34 -22.05 5.40
CA PRO A 153 -7.62 -22.65 5.03
C PRO A 153 -7.56 -24.18 5.06
N THR A 154 -7.36 -24.76 6.25
CA THR A 154 -7.17 -26.21 6.44
C THR A 154 -8.34 -27.07 5.94
N ARG A 155 -9.55 -26.50 5.90
CA ARG A 155 -10.76 -27.17 5.41
C ARG A 155 -10.81 -27.35 3.89
N LEU A 156 -9.95 -26.63 3.17
CA LEU A 156 -9.82 -26.69 1.72
C LEU A 156 -8.74 -27.69 1.28
N GLN A 157 -8.00 -28.30 2.22
CA GLN A 157 -6.94 -29.25 1.90
C GLN A 157 -7.44 -30.40 1.02
N GLY A 158 -6.79 -30.60 -0.13
CA GLY A 158 -7.06 -31.71 -1.05
C GLY A 158 -8.31 -31.52 -1.91
N ARG A 159 -8.97 -30.36 -1.85
CA ARG A 159 -10.14 -30.06 -2.70
C ARG A 159 -9.69 -29.61 -4.09
N THR A 160 -10.42 -30.04 -5.11
CA THR A 160 -10.24 -29.60 -6.49
C THR A 160 -11.29 -28.56 -6.87
N GLN A 161 -10.98 -27.71 -7.85
CA GLN A 161 -11.90 -26.72 -8.41
C GLN A 161 -12.55 -25.83 -7.34
N VAL A 162 -11.75 -25.36 -6.37
CA VAL A 162 -12.22 -24.47 -5.31
C VAL A 162 -12.41 -23.08 -5.88
N GLY A 163 -13.67 -22.66 -6.03
CA GLY A 163 -14.02 -21.33 -6.48
C GLY A 163 -14.09 -20.29 -5.35
N PRO A 164 -14.44 -19.02 -5.69
CA PRO A 164 -14.43 -17.92 -4.73
C PRO A 164 -15.44 -18.05 -3.57
N LEU A 165 -16.64 -18.62 -3.76
CA LEU A 165 -17.59 -18.84 -2.66
C LEU A 165 -17.08 -19.90 -1.69
N GLN A 166 -16.59 -21.03 -2.22
CA GLN A 166 -16.01 -22.08 -1.40
C GLN A 166 -14.75 -21.61 -0.66
N SER A 167 -13.85 -20.90 -1.34
CA SER A 167 -12.64 -20.39 -0.69
C SER A 167 -12.96 -19.40 0.43
N LEU A 168 -13.99 -18.56 0.27
CA LEU A 168 -14.47 -17.65 1.31
C LEU A 168 -15.08 -18.41 2.50
N ALA A 169 -15.93 -19.41 2.25
CA ALA A 169 -16.55 -20.22 3.30
C ALA A 169 -15.54 -21.11 4.05
N GLY A 170 -14.52 -21.60 3.36
CA GLY A 170 -13.47 -22.48 3.89
C GLY A 170 -12.22 -21.76 4.42
N ALA A 171 -12.17 -20.43 4.39
CA ALA A 171 -10.99 -19.65 4.75
C ALA A 171 -10.57 -19.78 6.22
N ARG A 172 -11.50 -20.13 7.11
CA ARG A 172 -11.26 -20.32 8.54
C ARG A 172 -11.52 -21.76 8.99
N PRO A 173 -10.92 -22.21 10.11
CA PRO A 173 -11.13 -23.54 10.66
C PRO A 173 -12.58 -23.88 11.06
N GLN A 174 -13.48 -22.89 11.20
CA GLN A 174 -14.89 -23.10 11.55
C GLN A 174 -15.80 -22.27 10.64
N ASP A 175 -17.05 -22.71 10.45
CA ASP A 175 -18.11 -21.90 9.84
C ASP A 175 -18.55 -20.82 10.83
N ASP A 176 -17.80 -19.72 10.87
CA ASP A 176 -18.05 -18.56 11.72
C ASP A 176 -18.23 -17.25 10.92
N LEU A 177 -18.25 -17.36 9.58
CA LEU A 177 -18.26 -16.21 8.68
C LEU A 177 -19.68 -15.70 8.43
N ILE A 178 -20.00 -14.53 8.99
CA ILE A 178 -21.26 -13.83 8.73
C ILE A 178 -21.08 -12.86 7.55
N VAL A 179 -21.97 -12.95 6.57
CA VAL A 179 -21.96 -12.14 5.37
C VAL A 179 -23.31 -11.48 5.12
N ARG A 180 -23.27 -10.30 4.50
CA ARG A 180 -24.42 -9.74 3.76
C ARG A 180 -24.23 -9.95 2.27
N LEU A 181 -25.33 -10.18 1.56
CA LEU A 181 -25.33 -10.35 0.11
C LEU A 181 -25.92 -9.10 -0.58
N ASN A 182 -25.32 -8.71 -1.70
CA ASN A 182 -25.81 -7.66 -2.58
C ASN A 182 -26.26 -8.27 -3.92
N GLU A 183 -27.09 -7.54 -4.66
CA GLU A 183 -27.57 -7.94 -6.00
C GLU A 183 -28.12 -9.39 -6.02
N VAL A 184 -28.99 -9.70 -5.07
CA VAL A 184 -29.49 -11.06 -4.87
C VAL A 184 -30.72 -11.35 -5.74
N LYS A 185 -30.66 -12.44 -6.50
CA LYS A 185 -31.85 -13.07 -7.10
C LYS A 185 -32.27 -14.24 -6.22
N PHE A 186 -33.52 -14.22 -5.77
CA PHE A 186 -34.10 -15.28 -4.95
C PHE A 186 -35.01 -16.16 -5.79
N ILE A 187 -34.71 -17.46 -5.83
CA ILE A 187 -35.41 -18.45 -6.66
C ILE A 187 -35.99 -19.54 -5.74
N PRO A 188 -37.30 -19.53 -5.47
CA PRO A 188 -37.96 -20.60 -4.73
C PRO A 188 -38.24 -21.79 -5.66
N ASN A 189 -37.46 -22.87 -5.55
CA ASN A 189 -37.61 -24.08 -6.36
C ASN A 189 -38.78 -24.96 -5.88
N SER A 190 -39.01 -25.02 -4.57
CA SER A 190 -40.14 -25.72 -3.96
C SER A 190 -40.47 -25.11 -2.59
N PRO A 191 -41.55 -25.53 -1.90
CA PRO A 191 -41.86 -25.05 -0.55
C PRO A 191 -40.70 -25.23 0.46
N ASN A 192 -39.79 -26.18 0.19
CA ASN A 192 -38.69 -26.55 1.08
C ASN A 192 -37.29 -26.40 0.46
N SER A 193 -37.16 -26.05 -0.82
CA SER A 193 -35.88 -25.73 -1.46
C SER A 193 -35.91 -24.35 -2.13
N ALA A 194 -34.88 -23.55 -1.88
CA ALA A 194 -34.68 -22.27 -2.54
C ALA A 194 -33.19 -22.03 -2.79
N ILE A 195 -32.92 -21.17 -3.77
CA ILE A 195 -31.59 -20.77 -4.21
C ILE A 195 -31.47 -19.25 -4.11
N LEU A 196 -30.31 -18.80 -3.65
CA LEU A 196 -29.87 -17.42 -3.75
C LEU A 196 -28.77 -17.34 -4.80
N GLN A 197 -28.92 -16.44 -5.76
CA GLN A 197 -27.88 -16.12 -6.72
C GLN A 197 -27.34 -14.72 -6.47
N THR A 198 -26.01 -14.57 -6.42
CA THR A 198 -25.35 -13.27 -6.26
C THR A 198 -24.47 -12.93 -7.45
N ALA A 199 -24.31 -11.63 -7.71
CA ALA A 199 -23.47 -11.10 -8.79
C ALA A 199 -22.14 -10.49 -8.30
N LEU A 200 -21.94 -10.42 -6.98
CA LEU A 200 -20.75 -9.90 -6.34
C LEU A 200 -20.37 -10.82 -5.18
N GLU A 201 -19.08 -10.87 -4.86
CA GLU A 201 -18.62 -11.66 -3.73
C GLU A 201 -19.26 -11.17 -2.40
N PRO A 202 -19.74 -12.08 -1.53
CA PRO A 202 -20.35 -11.73 -0.25
C PRO A 202 -19.51 -10.77 0.60
N ILE A 203 -20.17 -9.83 1.28
CA ILE A 203 -19.50 -8.85 2.15
C ILE A 203 -19.48 -9.38 3.57
N GLN A 204 -18.30 -9.55 4.15
CA GLN A 204 -18.12 -9.94 5.55
C GLN A 204 -18.60 -8.81 6.46
N VAL A 205 -19.46 -9.13 7.43
CA VAL A 205 -20.07 -8.17 8.37
C VAL A 205 -19.89 -8.61 9.82
N THR A 206 -20.13 -7.69 10.75
CA THR A 206 -20.09 -7.98 12.20
C THR A 206 -21.46 -7.74 12.80
N GLY A 207 -21.90 -8.67 13.65
CA GLY A 207 -23.21 -8.61 14.29
C GLY A 207 -24.36 -8.90 13.33
N ARG A 208 -25.50 -9.27 13.90
CA ARG A 208 -26.76 -9.45 13.16
C ARG A 208 -27.59 -8.18 13.15
N PHE A 209 -27.43 -7.37 14.18
CA PHE A 209 -28.11 -6.10 14.35
C PHE A 209 -27.13 -4.99 14.68
N TYR A 210 -27.54 -3.76 14.41
CA TYR A 210 -26.83 -2.59 14.86
C TYR A 210 -27.80 -1.49 15.31
N GLY A 211 -27.34 -0.64 16.22
CA GLY A 211 -28.07 0.50 16.75
C GLY A 211 -27.15 1.67 17.03
N LEU A 212 -27.70 2.88 17.03
CA LEU A 212 -26.97 4.11 17.37
C LEU A 212 -27.24 4.50 18.82
N VAL A 213 -26.19 4.55 19.64
CA VAL A 213 -26.29 4.76 21.09
C VAL A 213 -25.24 5.72 21.63
N LYS A 214 -25.53 6.34 22.77
CA LYS A 214 -24.53 6.90 23.68
C LYS A 214 -24.26 5.87 24.78
N ILE A 215 -22.99 5.54 25.01
CA ILE A 215 -22.59 4.72 26.16
C ILE A 215 -22.47 5.65 27.36
N LEU A 216 -23.22 5.38 28.43
CA LEU A 216 -23.36 6.29 29.56
C LEU A 216 -22.40 5.93 30.70
N GLU A 217 -22.56 4.74 31.28
CA GLU A 217 -21.75 4.31 32.41
C GLU A 217 -21.60 2.78 32.49
N PRO A 218 -20.48 2.29 33.04
CA PRO A 218 -20.33 0.90 33.44
C PRO A 218 -21.32 0.53 34.56
N LEU A 219 -22.00 -0.61 34.43
CA LEU A 219 -22.83 -1.16 35.51
C LEU A 219 -21.95 -1.87 36.55
N PRO A 220 -22.22 -1.76 37.86
CA PRO A 220 -21.43 -2.44 38.89
C PRO A 220 -21.38 -3.96 38.69
N SER A 221 -20.19 -4.55 38.78
CA SER A 221 -20.02 -6.00 38.82
C SER A 221 -19.18 -6.42 40.03
N THR A 222 -19.67 -7.41 40.77
CA THR A 222 -18.94 -8.08 41.86
C THR A 222 -18.43 -9.42 41.35
N CYS A 223 -17.11 -9.62 41.34
CA CYS A 223 -16.54 -10.93 41.12
C CYS A 223 -16.55 -11.77 42.39
N ALA A 224 -16.37 -13.09 42.21
CA ALA A 224 -15.96 -13.96 43.29
C ALA A 224 -14.71 -13.36 43.97
N GLU A 225 -14.69 -13.37 45.31
CA GLU A 225 -13.65 -12.78 46.19
C GLU A 225 -13.79 -11.29 46.59
N ASN A 226 -14.94 -10.63 46.43
CA ASN A 226 -15.13 -9.23 46.89
C ASN A 226 -14.10 -8.21 46.33
N LYS A 227 -13.46 -8.53 45.19
CA LYS A 227 -12.63 -7.58 44.45
C LYS A 227 -13.48 -6.91 43.37
N PRO A 228 -13.37 -5.58 43.19
CA PRO A 228 -14.00 -4.92 42.05
C PRO A 228 -13.44 -5.53 40.76
N CYS A 229 -14.32 -5.98 39.88
CA CYS A 229 -13.96 -6.49 38.57
C CYS A 229 -14.23 -5.46 37.49
N ARG A 230 -13.54 -5.59 36.37
CA ARG A 230 -13.90 -4.87 35.14
C ARG A 230 -15.29 -5.31 34.73
N THR A 231 -16.24 -4.37 34.67
CA THR A 231 -17.57 -4.68 34.17
C THR A 231 -17.55 -4.89 32.67
N GLN A 232 -18.43 -5.76 32.20
CA GLN A 232 -18.70 -5.97 30.79
C GLN A 232 -20.08 -5.42 30.40
N TRP A 233 -20.81 -4.83 31.35
CA TRP A 233 -22.18 -4.37 31.16
C TRP A 233 -22.23 -2.87 31.25
N TYR A 234 -22.90 -2.24 30.29
CA TYR A 234 -22.97 -0.80 30.17
C TYR A 234 -24.41 -0.36 30.00
N ARG A 235 -24.78 0.73 30.69
CA ARG A 235 -26.00 1.45 30.40
C ARG A 235 -25.78 2.29 29.14
N VAL A 236 -26.73 2.22 28.23
CA VAL A 236 -26.70 2.97 26.96
C VAL A 236 -28.01 3.73 26.78
N GLN A 237 -27.94 4.84 26.05
CA GLN A 237 -29.11 5.60 25.63
C GLN A 237 -29.23 5.59 24.12
N HIS A 238 -30.39 5.22 23.60
CA HIS A 238 -30.60 5.15 22.16
C HIS A 238 -30.81 6.54 21.56
N TYR A 239 -30.37 6.69 20.32
CA TYR A 239 -30.69 7.85 19.51
C TYR A 239 -32.20 7.92 19.25
N ASN A 240 -32.77 9.12 19.37
CA ASN A 240 -34.15 9.41 19.06
C ASN A 240 -34.22 10.22 17.75
N SER A 241 -34.74 9.60 16.71
CA SER A 241 -34.87 10.23 15.38
C SER A 241 -35.86 11.39 15.34
N GLU A 242 -36.80 11.47 16.30
CA GLU A 242 -37.77 12.56 16.35
C GLU A 242 -37.17 13.85 16.92
N THR A 243 -36.24 13.73 17.87
CA THR A 243 -35.60 14.87 18.55
C THR A 243 -34.22 15.19 17.98
N GLY A 244 -33.57 14.24 17.32
CA GLY A 244 -32.19 14.38 16.85
C GLY A 244 -31.13 14.18 17.94
N GLU A 245 -31.52 13.67 19.10
CA GLU A 245 -30.67 13.59 20.29
C GLU A 245 -30.62 12.19 20.90
N PHE A 246 -29.64 11.93 21.77
CA PHE A 246 -29.60 10.73 22.60
C PHE A 246 -30.51 10.88 23.82
N ASN A 247 -31.82 10.96 23.58
CA ASN A 247 -32.84 11.00 24.64
C ASN A 247 -33.92 9.91 24.46
N GLY A 248 -33.61 8.90 23.65
CA GLY A 248 -34.44 7.70 23.50
C GLY A 248 -34.39 6.79 24.75
N PRO A 249 -35.02 5.61 24.68
CA PRO A 249 -35.06 4.68 25.79
C PRO A 249 -33.66 4.22 26.18
N GLU A 250 -33.43 4.11 27.50
CA GLU A 250 -32.23 3.49 28.03
C GLU A 250 -32.29 1.97 27.86
N GLY A 251 -31.11 1.38 27.66
CA GLY A 251 -30.92 -0.05 27.57
C GLY A 251 -29.66 -0.49 28.30
N THR A 252 -29.50 -1.81 28.40
CA THR A 252 -28.28 -2.43 28.90
C THR A 252 -27.69 -3.29 27.78
N VAL A 253 -26.39 -3.16 27.56
CA VAL A 253 -25.65 -3.97 26.57
C VAL A 253 -24.41 -4.57 27.22
N ARG A 254 -23.98 -5.72 26.70
CA ARG A 254 -22.71 -6.33 27.09
C ARG A 254 -21.63 -5.96 26.07
N ILE A 255 -20.57 -5.28 26.50
CA ILE A 255 -19.35 -5.07 25.72
C ILE A 255 -18.26 -5.96 26.34
N PRO A 256 -17.97 -7.13 25.74
CA PRO A 256 -17.09 -8.11 26.36
C PRO A 256 -15.63 -7.67 26.34
N GLN A 257 -14.89 -8.00 27.41
CA GLN A 257 -13.43 -8.01 27.38
C GLN A 257 -12.99 -9.21 26.54
N GLN A 258 -12.30 -8.94 25.45
CA GLN A 258 -11.79 -9.99 24.56
C GLN A 258 -10.63 -10.72 25.22
N PRO A 259 -10.36 -12.00 24.88
CA PRO A 259 -9.15 -12.70 25.30
C PRO A 259 -7.87 -12.04 24.80
N LEU A 260 -6.74 -12.37 25.43
CA LEU A 260 -5.43 -11.96 24.93
C LEU A 260 -5.12 -12.68 23.61
N ASP A 261 -4.46 -11.97 22.70
CA ASP A 261 -3.93 -12.50 21.45
C ASP A 261 -2.71 -13.41 21.71
N ASN A 262 -2.15 -13.98 20.64
CA ASN A 262 -1.00 -14.87 20.74
C ASN A 262 0.32 -14.16 21.10
N ASN A 263 0.29 -12.84 21.32
CA ASN A 263 1.40 -12.00 21.77
C ASN A 263 1.12 -11.36 23.14
N GLY A 264 0.03 -11.74 23.83
CA GLY A 264 -0.31 -11.20 25.14
C GLY A 264 -0.93 -9.80 25.12
N ARG A 265 -1.57 -9.38 24.02
CA ARG A 265 -2.31 -8.11 23.91
C ARG A 265 -3.81 -8.30 23.86
N TRP A 266 -4.57 -7.33 24.35
CA TRP A 266 -6.01 -7.28 24.09
C TRP A 266 -6.26 -6.77 22.66
N LEU A 267 -6.97 -7.54 21.82
CA LEU A 267 -7.42 -7.01 20.51
C LEU A 267 -8.46 -5.90 20.67
N SER A 268 -9.26 -5.97 21.73
CA SER A 268 -10.16 -4.90 22.15
C SER A 268 -10.40 -4.99 23.65
N THR A 269 -10.53 -3.84 24.31
CA THR A 269 -10.98 -3.72 25.69
C THR A 269 -12.18 -2.77 25.77
N PRO A 270 -13.17 -3.02 26.66
CA PRO A 270 -14.23 -2.05 26.93
C PRO A 270 -13.84 -1.00 27.98
N GLU A 271 -12.65 -1.11 28.60
CA GLU A 271 -12.24 -0.25 29.71
C GLU A 271 -12.28 1.23 29.34
N GLY A 272 -13.07 2.03 30.06
CA GLY A 272 -13.16 3.48 29.84
C GLY A 272 -13.82 3.91 28.52
N ILE A 273 -14.49 3.00 27.80
CA ILE A 273 -15.15 3.31 26.52
C ILE A 273 -16.21 4.42 26.65
N GLU A 274 -16.85 4.55 27.81
CA GLU A 274 -17.82 5.61 28.11
C GLU A 274 -17.19 7.02 28.15
N LYS A 275 -15.86 7.08 28.30
CA LYS A 275 -15.06 8.32 28.33
C LYS A 275 -14.27 8.55 27.04
N SER A 276 -14.39 7.64 26.06
CA SER A 276 -13.64 7.74 24.81
C SER A 276 -14.10 8.96 23.98
N PRO A 277 -13.19 9.88 23.61
CA PRO A 277 -13.54 11.07 22.81
C PRO A 277 -14.20 10.74 21.47
N ALA A 278 -13.78 9.65 20.82
CA ALA A 278 -14.41 9.16 19.59
C ALA A 278 -15.92 8.83 19.74
N GLY A 279 -16.37 8.63 20.97
CA GLY A 279 -17.75 8.35 21.34
C GLY A 279 -18.59 9.59 21.65
N ASP A 280 -18.04 10.80 21.52
CA ASP A 280 -18.71 12.03 21.91
C ASP A 280 -20.01 12.25 21.15
N ARG A 281 -19.99 12.01 19.82
CA ARG A 281 -21.15 12.03 18.93
C ARG A 281 -21.94 10.71 18.89
N GLY A 282 -21.56 9.76 19.75
CA GLY A 282 -22.19 8.45 19.86
C GLY A 282 -21.52 7.34 19.06
N TRP A 283 -21.96 6.12 19.31
CA TRP A 283 -21.44 4.88 18.76
C TRP A 283 -22.53 4.13 18.02
N TYR A 284 -22.20 3.63 16.82
CA TYR A 284 -22.92 2.49 16.29
C TYR A 284 -22.37 1.23 16.97
N ILE A 285 -23.24 0.47 17.63
CA ILE A 285 -22.90 -0.83 18.22
C ILE A 285 -23.50 -1.93 17.35
N TYR A 286 -22.69 -2.93 17.04
CA TYR A 286 -23.05 -4.08 16.21
C TYR A 286 -22.98 -5.33 17.07
N GLY A 287 -24.00 -6.18 17.02
CA GLY A 287 -24.07 -7.33 17.90
C GLY A 287 -25.20 -8.29 17.59
N SER A 288 -25.35 -9.27 18.48
CA SER A 288 -26.40 -10.28 18.44
C SER A 288 -26.95 -10.47 19.84
N ARG A 289 -28.22 -10.86 19.96
CA ARG A 289 -28.83 -11.17 21.26
C ARG A 289 -28.55 -12.60 21.65
N ASP A 290 -28.23 -12.82 22.91
CA ASP A 290 -28.15 -14.16 23.50
C ASP A 290 -29.55 -14.76 23.74
N GLU A 291 -29.60 -15.95 24.32
CA GLU A 291 -30.85 -16.64 24.67
C GLU A 291 -31.71 -15.86 25.67
N GLN A 292 -31.10 -14.99 26.48
CA GLN A 292 -31.77 -14.12 27.45
C GLN A 292 -32.25 -12.81 26.82
N GLY A 293 -32.04 -12.62 25.50
CA GLY A 293 -32.41 -11.43 24.76
C GLY A 293 -31.47 -10.24 24.98
N GLN A 294 -30.36 -10.41 25.69
CA GLN A 294 -29.39 -9.34 25.95
C GLN A 294 -28.50 -9.14 24.73
N LEU A 295 -28.30 -7.87 24.33
CA LEU A 295 -27.42 -7.58 23.21
C LEU A 295 -25.95 -7.68 23.65
N ILE A 296 -25.22 -8.61 23.04
CA ILE A 296 -23.78 -8.70 23.15
C ILE A 296 -23.16 -7.98 21.96
N VAL A 297 -22.38 -6.94 22.25
CA VAL A 297 -21.67 -6.14 21.26
C VAL A 297 -20.49 -6.96 20.73
N GLN A 298 -20.43 -7.08 19.42
CA GLN A 298 -19.40 -7.78 18.65
C GLN A 298 -18.55 -6.81 17.81
N GLY A 299 -19.04 -5.58 17.59
CA GLY A 299 -18.25 -4.51 16.97
C GLY A 299 -18.79 -3.12 17.27
N ILE A 300 -17.94 -2.11 17.08
CA ILE A 300 -18.26 -0.70 17.32
C ILE A 300 -17.79 0.18 16.15
N ARG A 301 -18.47 1.30 15.93
CA ARG A 301 -18.09 2.29 14.92
C ARG A 301 -18.40 3.71 15.44
N PRO A 302 -17.42 4.63 15.54
CA PRO A 302 -17.66 5.98 16.03
C PRO A 302 -18.47 6.76 14.99
N ARG A 303 -19.56 7.44 15.39
CA ARG A 303 -20.39 8.20 14.44
C ARG A 303 -19.63 9.34 13.79
N SER A 304 -18.83 10.08 14.58
CA SER A 304 -18.09 11.27 14.16
C SER A 304 -17.17 11.07 12.97
N LEU A 305 -16.67 9.84 12.77
CA LEU A 305 -15.70 9.56 11.70
C LEU A 305 -16.35 9.49 10.31
N PHE A 306 -17.63 9.18 10.20
CA PHE A 306 -18.29 8.88 8.91
C PHE A 306 -19.22 9.97 8.41
N GLU A 307 -19.58 10.92 9.28
CA GLU A 307 -20.40 12.07 8.89
C GLU A 307 -19.68 12.88 7.80
N LEU A 308 -20.44 13.39 6.83
CA LEU A 308 -19.92 14.32 5.81
C LEU A 308 -19.73 15.74 6.39
N TYR A 309 -19.15 15.81 7.58
CA TYR A 309 -18.82 17.01 8.33
C TYR A 309 -17.37 16.90 8.81
N PRO A 310 -16.39 17.34 8.01
CA PRO A 310 -14.98 17.19 8.35
C PRO A 310 -14.60 18.17 9.47
N ASP A 311 -13.70 17.75 10.35
CA ASP A 311 -13.15 18.63 11.39
C ASP A 311 -12.37 19.79 10.78
N HIS A 312 -11.71 19.55 9.65
CA HIS A 312 -10.92 20.53 8.92
C HIS A 312 -11.08 20.39 7.40
N ILE A 313 -11.03 21.53 6.70
CA ILE A 313 -11.01 21.59 5.24
C ILE A 313 -9.77 22.37 4.81
N LEU A 314 -8.91 21.75 4.00
CA LEU A 314 -7.73 22.39 3.42
C LEU A 314 -7.91 22.54 1.92
N LEU A 315 -7.67 23.76 1.43
CA LEU A 315 -7.82 24.11 0.02
C LEU A 315 -6.45 24.25 -0.66
N GLY A 316 -6.41 23.86 -1.93
CA GLY A 316 -5.26 24.01 -2.81
C GLY A 316 -4.25 22.86 -2.73
N SER A 317 -3.64 22.55 -3.88
CA SER A 317 -2.75 21.39 -4.02
C SER A 317 -1.53 21.44 -3.11
N GLN A 318 -0.87 22.60 -2.96
CA GLN A 318 0.34 22.68 -2.12
C GLN A 318 0.04 22.39 -0.65
N THR A 319 -1.02 22.98 -0.09
CA THR A 319 -1.46 22.71 1.29
C THR A 319 -1.80 21.23 1.48
N GLY A 320 -2.45 20.63 0.48
CA GLY A 320 -2.77 19.20 0.49
C GLY A 320 -1.53 18.30 0.46
N LEU A 321 -0.53 18.65 -0.36
CA LEU A 321 0.75 17.96 -0.38
C LEU A 321 1.46 18.06 0.98
N ASP A 322 1.52 19.25 1.57
CA ASP A 322 2.16 19.44 2.88
C ASP A 322 1.48 18.56 3.95
N TYR A 323 0.14 18.45 3.91
CA TYR A 323 -0.63 17.59 4.81
C TYR A 323 -0.27 16.11 4.68
N ILE A 324 -0.31 15.57 3.45
CA ILE A 324 -0.03 14.15 3.17
C ILE A 324 1.35 13.77 3.73
N GLN A 325 2.33 14.65 3.54
CA GLN A 325 3.72 14.37 3.86
C GLN A 325 4.03 14.49 5.35
N HIS A 326 3.58 15.58 5.96
CA HIS A 326 4.10 16.01 7.26
C HIS A 326 3.07 15.92 8.38
N TYR A 327 1.77 16.02 8.09
CA TYR A 327 0.75 16.22 9.12
C TYR A 327 -0.16 15.02 9.33
N ASN A 328 -0.40 14.20 8.30
CA ASN A 328 -1.32 13.08 8.38
C ASN A 328 -0.99 12.10 9.52
N TRP A 329 0.31 11.81 9.73
CA TRP A 329 0.79 10.89 10.76
C TRP A 329 1.55 11.58 11.90
N LYS A 330 1.44 12.91 11.98
CA LYS A 330 2.08 13.68 13.04
C LYS A 330 1.43 13.39 14.40
N ASP A 331 2.23 13.43 15.45
CA ASP A 331 1.83 13.31 16.86
C ASP A 331 0.96 12.05 17.10
N THR A 332 1.36 10.92 16.52
CA THR A 332 0.50 9.71 16.52
C THR A 332 0.26 9.17 17.92
N GLU A 333 1.30 9.13 18.74
CA GLU A 333 1.24 8.68 20.13
C GLU A 333 0.35 9.59 20.98
N GLU A 334 0.53 10.91 20.88
CA GLU A 334 -0.23 11.90 21.65
C GLU A 334 -1.71 11.95 21.28
N ARG A 335 -2.07 11.45 20.10
CA ARG A 335 -3.45 11.42 19.59
C ARG A 335 -4.21 10.13 19.95
N LYS A 336 -3.65 9.27 20.80
CA LYS A 336 -4.33 8.04 21.23
C LYS A 336 -5.76 8.30 21.75
N GLY A 337 -6.70 7.44 21.36
CA GLY A 337 -8.12 7.53 21.72
C GLY A 337 -8.94 8.51 20.86
N THR A 338 -8.33 9.21 19.90
CA THR A 338 -9.02 10.23 19.08
C THR A 338 -9.29 9.77 17.65
N THR A 339 -10.28 10.43 17.03
CA THR A 339 -10.60 10.36 15.61
C THR A 339 -10.32 11.72 14.96
N GLN A 340 -10.03 11.73 13.66
CA GLN A 340 -9.94 12.95 12.87
C GLN A 340 -10.51 12.74 11.47
N SER A 341 -11.28 13.72 10.99
CA SER A 341 -11.87 13.78 9.66
C SER A 341 -11.39 15.06 8.96
N LEU A 342 -10.70 14.94 7.83
CA LEU A 342 -10.12 16.11 7.14
C LEU A 342 -10.31 16.01 5.63
N LEU A 343 -10.86 17.06 5.02
CA LEU A 343 -11.09 17.14 3.58
C LEU A 343 -10.04 18.03 2.89
N LEU A 344 -9.29 17.44 1.96
CA LEU A 344 -8.45 18.17 1.00
C LEU A 344 -9.21 18.39 -0.30
N SER A 345 -9.23 19.64 -0.77
CA SER A 345 -9.79 19.97 -2.08
C SER A 345 -8.81 20.83 -2.89
N PRO A 346 -8.24 20.29 -3.98
CA PRO A 346 -7.31 21.05 -4.82
C PRO A 346 -8.02 22.08 -5.71
N THR A 347 -9.32 21.86 -6.00
CA THR A 347 -10.09 22.64 -6.98
C THR A 347 -11.12 23.59 -6.36
N ALA A 348 -11.58 23.34 -5.14
CA ALA A 348 -12.55 24.21 -4.49
C ALA A 348 -11.92 25.55 -4.09
N THR A 349 -12.67 26.63 -4.29
CA THR A 349 -12.26 28.00 -3.93
C THR A 349 -12.71 28.39 -2.53
N ARG A 350 -13.69 27.67 -1.97
CA ARG A 350 -14.26 27.90 -0.63
C ARG A 350 -14.54 26.56 0.08
N PRO A 351 -14.44 26.49 1.43
CA PRO A 351 -14.66 25.24 2.16
C PRO A 351 -16.04 24.62 1.95
N GLU A 352 -17.11 25.43 1.88
CA GLU A 352 -18.47 24.91 1.70
C GLU A 352 -18.64 24.24 0.34
N GLN A 353 -17.96 24.77 -0.69
CA GLN A 353 -17.95 24.19 -2.03
C GLN A 353 -17.28 22.80 -2.03
N ALA A 354 -16.26 22.59 -1.21
CA ALA A 354 -15.56 21.31 -1.16
C ALA A 354 -16.48 20.18 -0.70
N VAL A 355 -17.30 20.42 0.33
CA VAL A 355 -18.26 19.44 0.87
C VAL A 355 -19.41 19.19 -0.11
N GLN A 356 -19.85 20.21 -0.86
CA GLN A 356 -20.93 20.08 -1.85
C GLN A 356 -20.61 19.14 -3.02
N TYR A 357 -19.34 18.77 -3.22
CA TYR A 357 -18.99 17.79 -4.24
C TYR A 357 -19.35 16.35 -3.84
N TRP A 358 -19.83 16.10 -2.62
CA TRP A 358 -20.14 14.77 -2.11
C TRP A 358 -21.66 14.60 -2.01
N ASN A 359 -22.25 13.79 -2.90
CA ASN A 359 -23.71 13.62 -3.00
C ASN A 359 -24.14 12.16 -2.76
N GLU A 360 -25.36 12.00 -2.26
CA GLU A 360 -25.97 10.69 -2.03
C GLU A 360 -25.94 9.80 -3.29
N GLY A 361 -25.57 8.54 -3.10
CA GLY A 361 -25.50 7.53 -4.16
C GLY A 361 -24.18 7.50 -4.93
N GLU A 362 -23.34 8.54 -4.82
CA GLU A 362 -22.04 8.55 -5.50
C GLU A 362 -21.03 7.62 -4.80
N TYR A 363 -20.09 7.12 -5.61
CA TYR A 363 -19.01 6.25 -5.17
C TYR A 363 -17.70 7.02 -5.05
N ALA A 364 -16.80 6.49 -4.23
CA ALA A 364 -15.43 6.93 -4.09
C ALA A 364 -14.53 5.70 -3.86
N ILE A 365 -13.23 5.87 -4.11
CA ILE A 365 -12.23 4.84 -3.79
C ILE A 365 -11.72 5.11 -2.37
N VAL A 366 -11.40 4.05 -1.63
CA VAL A 366 -10.73 4.17 -0.34
C VAL A 366 -9.30 3.66 -0.48
N MET A 367 -8.33 4.38 0.06
CA MET A 367 -7.00 3.85 0.33
C MET A 367 -6.86 3.66 1.83
N HIS A 368 -6.53 2.45 2.25
CA HIS A 368 -6.32 2.11 3.64
C HIS A 368 -4.82 2.06 3.96
N LEU A 369 -4.44 2.60 5.13
CA LEU A 369 -3.13 2.37 5.71
C LEU A 369 -3.22 2.33 7.23
N PHE A 370 -2.63 1.30 7.84
CA PHE A 370 -2.43 1.24 9.29
C PHE A 370 -0.96 1.29 9.70
N GLY A 371 -0.71 1.71 10.95
CA GLY A 371 0.59 1.71 11.60
C GLY A 371 0.85 0.53 12.55
N GLY A 372 1.90 0.68 13.36
CA GLY A 372 2.35 -0.32 14.32
C GLY A 372 1.70 -0.19 15.69
N ILE A 373 1.94 -1.19 16.53
CA ILE A 373 1.59 -1.20 17.95
C ILE A 373 2.87 -0.99 18.76
N GLY A 374 2.92 0.07 19.55
CA GLY A 374 3.99 0.43 20.50
C GLY A 374 3.64 0.12 21.95
N GLY A 375 4.35 0.75 22.88
CA GLY A 375 4.17 0.55 24.32
C GLY A 375 4.86 -0.70 24.87
N GLU A 376 4.61 -1.00 26.14
CA GLU A 376 5.17 -2.15 26.87
C GLU A 376 4.84 -3.49 26.18
N ASN A 377 3.63 -3.61 25.64
CA ASN A 377 3.16 -4.80 24.91
C ASN A 377 3.23 -4.62 23.38
N GLY A 378 4.06 -3.70 22.90
CA GLY A 378 4.22 -3.38 21.48
C GLY A 378 4.74 -4.53 20.61
N GLU A 379 4.67 -4.33 19.29
CA GLU A 379 5.26 -5.21 18.30
C GLU A 379 6.75 -4.91 18.14
N PRO A 380 7.59 -5.93 17.85
CA PRO A 380 8.99 -5.69 17.57
C PRO A 380 9.17 -4.87 16.29
N ILE A 381 9.93 -3.78 16.37
CA ILE A 381 10.21 -2.91 15.23
C ILE A 381 11.54 -3.32 14.61
N SER A 382 11.49 -3.94 13.43
CA SER A 382 12.69 -4.41 12.73
C SER A 382 13.40 -3.25 12.04
N ALA A 383 14.68 -3.05 12.36
CA ALA A 383 15.53 -2.00 11.77
C ALA A 383 14.87 -0.59 11.79
N GLY A 384 14.09 -0.27 12.82
CA GLY A 384 13.40 1.01 12.93
C GLY A 384 12.35 1.25 11.83
N THR A 385 11.82 0.20 11.20
CA THR A 385 10.81 0.27 10.14
C THR A 385 9.47 -0.25 10.64
N VAL A 386 8.42 0.56 10.50
CA VAL A 386 7.04 0.16 10.78
C VAL A 386 6.32 0.00 9.45
N THR A 387 6.18 -1.22 8.97
CA THR A 387 5.70 -1.51 7.61
C THR A 387 4.24 -1.11 7.42
N GLY A 388 3.35 -1.48 8.34
CA GLY A 388 1.91 -1.31 8.19
C GLY A 388 1.29 -2.28 7.19
N HIS A 389 0.11 -1.93 6.68
CA HIS A 389 -0.61 -2.65 5.61
C HIS A 389 -1.34 -1.65 4.73
N PHE A 390 -1.41 -1.93 3.43
CA PHE A 390 -2.14 -1.12 2.47
C PHE A 390 -3.12 -1.99 1.68
N ALA A 391 -4.33 -1.47 1.48
CA ALA A 391 -5.35 -2.04 0.63
C ALA A 391 -6.24 -0.95 0.04
N TYR A 392 -6.97 -1.28 -1.02
CA TYR A 392 -8.05 -0.44 -1.51
C TYR A 392 -9.40 -0.80 -0.88
N GLY A 393 -10.33 0.13 -0.98
CA GLY A 393 -11.71 0.02 -0.59
C GLY A 393 -12.61 0.77 -1.59
N ILE A 394 -13.92 0.64 -1.40
CA ILE A 394 -14.93 1.46 -2.06
C ILE A 394 -15.77 2.11 -0.97
N ALA A 395 -16.03 3.40 -1.10
CA ALA A 395 -16.99 4.11 -0.29
C ALA A 395 -18.21 4.46 -1.14
N GLN A 396 -19.39 4.41 -0.54
CA GLN A 396 -20.61 4.99 -1.08
C GLN A 396 -21.14 6.03 -0.11
N ILE A 397 -21.62 7.15 -0.63
CA ILE A 397 -22.29 8.16 0.19
C ILE A 397 -23.75 7.72 0.35
N VAL A 398 -24.14 7.40 1.58
CA VAL A 398 -25.48 6.88 1.89
C VAL A 398 -26.15 7.73 2.96
N ARG A 399 -27.48 7.71 2.97
CA ARG A 399 -28.26 8.30 4.05
C ARG A 399 -28.37 7.34 5.22
N ASP A 400 -27.94 7.79 6.40
CA ASP A 400 -28.05 7.03 7.62
C ASP A 400 -29.53 6.86 8.02
N PRO A 401 -30.02 5.63 8.23
CA PRO A 401 -31.43 5.40 8.54
C PRO A 401 -31.88 5.92 9.91
N PHE A 402 -30.96 6.12 10.87
CA PHE A 402 -31.32 6.62 12.21
C PHE A 402 -31.39 8.15 12.24
N THR A 403 -30.39 8.81 11.65
CA THR A 403 -30.22 10.27 11.72
C THR A 403 -30.74 11.01 10.48
N GLN A 404 -30.91 10.30 9.35
CA GLN A 404 -31.18 10.86 8.02
C GLN A 404 -30.05 11.74 7.46
N GLU A 405 -28.89 11.77 8.11
CA GLU A 405 -27.70 12.49 7.65
C GLU A 405 -26.93 11.66 6.61
N LEU A 406 -26.13 12.33 5.77
CA LEU A 406 -25.24 11.62 4.84
C LEU A 406 -23.98 11.14 5.58
N GLN A 407 -23.57 9.91 5.29
CA GLN A 407 -22.35 9.31 5.80
C GLN A 407 -21.66 8.44 4.74
N PHE A 408 -20.39 8.14 4.97
CA PHE A 408 -19.68 7.12 4.18
C PHE A 408 -20.07 5.69 4.63
N ASP A 409 -20.56 4.86 3.70
CA ASP A 409 -20.53 3.40 3.83
C ASP A 409 -19.25 2.88 3.18
N ILE A 410 -18.29 2.45 4.00
CA ILE A 410 -16.97 2.00 3.55
C ILE A 410 -16.92 0.48 3.53
N LEU A 411 -16.53 -0.05 2.36
CA LEU A 411 -16.18 -1.44 2.13
C LEU A 411 -14.68 -1.53 1.86
N TYR A 412 -13.95 -2.30 2.66
CA TYR A 412 -12.57 -2.64 2.34
C TYR A 412 -12.55 -3.85 1.40
N GLN A 413 -11.70 -3.80 0.37
CA GLN A 413 -11.32 -4.96 -0.43
C GLN A 413 -9.93 -5.41 0.00
N GLN A 414 -9.90 -6.22 1.06
CA GLN A 414 -8.67 -6.61 1.71
C GLN A 414 -7.94 -7.67 0.91
N VAL A 415 -6.95 -7.26 0.10
CA VAL A 415 -5.90 -8.14 -0.40
C VAL A 415 -4.89 -8.33 0.74
N TYR A 416 -5.15 -9.32 1.60
CA TYR A 416 -4.44 -9.44 2.87
C TYR A 416 -3.89 -10.84 3.09
N ALA A 417 -2.61 -10.91 3.47
CA ALA A 417 -1.93 -12.16 3.76
C ALA A 417 -2.58 -12.89 4.95
N HIS A 418 -2.35 -14.20 5.00
CA HIS A 418 -2.80 -15.02 6.12
C HIS A 418 -2.15 -14.52 7.42
N ASN A 419 -2.95 -14.45 8.49
CA ASN A 419 -2.57 -13.77 9.73
C ASN A 419 -3.11 -14.51 10.96
N PRO A 420 -2.58 -14.22 12.17
CA PRO A 420 -2.99 -14.91 13.40
C PRO A 420 -4.44 -14.62 13.83
N ASN A 421 -5.01 -13.48 13.42
CA ASN A 421 -6.35 -13.04 13.82
C ASN A 421 -7.46 -13.68 12.97
N GLY A 422 -7.11 -14.37 11.88
CA GLY A 422 -8.07 -14.94 10.95
C GLY A 422 -8.88 -13.88 10.19
N ILE A 423 -8.27 -12.73 9.91
CA ILE A 423 -8.83 -11.77 8.93
C ILE A 423 -8.65 -12.41 7.54
N ILE A 424 -9.74 -12.52 6.79
CA ILE A 424 -9.77 -13.22 5.50
C ILE A 424 -9.54 -12.21 4.38
N SER A 425 -8.84 -12.58 3.31
CA SER A 425 -8.80 -11.77 2.11
C SER A 425 -10.18 -11.73 1.43
N GLY A 426 -10.79 -10.55 1.25
CA GLY A 426 -12.16 -10.43 0.75
C GLY A 426 -12.82 -9.08 1.01
N ASN A 427 -14.11 -8.98 0.70
CA ASN A 427 -14.90 -7.78 0.98
C ASN A 427 -15.26 -7.70 2.46
N HIS A 428 -14.89 -6.62 3.15
CA HIS A 428 -15.29 -6.34 4.53
C HIS A 428 -16.07 -5.05 4.60
N ASN A 429 -17.19 -5.02 5.34
CA ASN A 429 -17.66 -3.71 5.80
C ASN A 429 -16.66 -3.13 6.82
N TRP A 430 -16.65 -1.81 6.95
CA TRP A 430 -15.71 -1.13 7.85
C TRP A 430 -15.71 -1.73 9.26
N THR A 431 -16.89 -1.99 9.82
CA THR A 431 -17.02 -2.57 11.16
C THR A 431 -16.39 -3.96 11.27
N ASN A 432 -16.40 -4.80 10.22
CA ASN A 432 -15.78 -6.12 10.30
C ASN A 432 -14.26 -6.07 10.31
N TYR A 433 -13.66 -5.21 9.49
CA TYR A 433 -12.20 -5.09 9.43
C TYR A 433 -11.62 -4.22 10.56
N MET A 434 -12.26 -3.11 10.88
CA MET A 434 -11.80 -2.16 11.89
C MET A 434 -12.48 -2.39 13.24
N GLY A 435 -13.81 -2.27 13.26
CA GLY A 435 -14.59 -2.18 14.50
C GLY A 435 -14.87 -3.48 15.24
N ASN A 436 -14.49 -4.64 14.69
CA ASN A 436 -14.82 -5.95 15.24
C ASN A 436 -14.00 -6.18 16.51
N LEU A 437 -14.67 -6.45 17.63
CA LEU A 437 -13.97 -6.58 18.91
C LEU A 437 -13.04 -7.81 18.93
N GLN A 438 -13.44 -8.90 18.27
CA GLN A 438 -12.69 -10.16 18.26
C GLN A 438 -11.39 -10.09 17.45
N ARG A 439 -11.38 -9.36 16.33
CA ARG A 439 -10.28 -9.44 15.34
C ARG A 439 -9.94 -8.14 14.62
N GLY A 440 -10.71 -7.07 14.84
CA GLY A 440 -10.54 -5.80 14.15
C GLY A 440 -9.40 -4.95 14.74
N TRP A 441 -8.95 -3.96 13.97
CA TRP A 441 -7.76 -3.16 14.30
C TRP A 441 -8.04 -1.85 15.05
N LEU A 442 -9.30 -1.44 15.21
CA LEU A 442 -9.67 -0.10 15.73
C LEU A 442 -9.03 0.25 17.07
N GLY A 443 -9.01 -0.71 18.01
CA GLY A 443 -8.49 -0.51 19.37
C GLY A 443 -6.98 -0.67 19.50
N THR A 444 -6.30 -1.22 18.51
CA THR A 444 -4.90 -1.65 18.63
C THR A 444 -3.95 -0.93 17.67
N ARG A 445 -4.41 -0.44 16.52
CA ARG A 445 -3.55 0.24 15.54
C ARG A 445 -4.05 1.65 15.23
N PRO A 446 -3.15 2.59 14.92
CA PRO A 446 -3.55 3.82 14.25
C PRO A 446 -3.79 3.54 12.77
N VAL A 447 -4.81 4.17 12.20
CA VAL A 447 -5.24 4.01 10.81
C VAL A 447 -5.51 5.37 10.19
N SER A 448 -5.16 5.51 8.91
CA SER A 448 -5.56 6.63 8.07
C SER A 448 -6.16 6.08 6.78
N ASP A 449 -7.48 6.17 6.65
CA ASP A 449 -8.15 5.92 5.37
C ASP A 449 -8.23 7.22 4.56
N VAL A 450 -8.07 7.15 3.24
CA VAL A 450 -8.38 8.28 2.33
C VAL A 450 -9.55 7.89 1.45
N VAL A 451 -10.66 8.59 1.56
CA VAL A 451 -11.77 8.49 0.61
C VAL A 451 -11.50 9.47 -0.53
N ILE A 452 -11.41 8.95 -1.75
CA ILE A 452 -10.95 9.64 -2.94
C ILE A 452 -12.09 9.78 -3.93
N LYS A 453 -12.43 11.02 -4.25
CA LYS A 453 -13.34 11.35 -5.34
C LYS A 453 -12.56 11.91 -6.52
N LEU A 454 -12.57 11.19 -7.64
CA LEU A 454 -12.04 11.63 -8.92
C LEU A 454 -12.98 11.13 -10.02
N ASP A 455 -13.78 12.02 -10.59
CA ASP A 455 -14.89 11.66 -11.48
C ASP A 455 -14.47 10.81 -12.70
N ALA A 456 -13.23 10.93 -13.16
CA ALA A 456 -12.66 10.08 -14.21
C ALA A 456 -12.69 8.57 -13.85
N LEU A 457 -12.67 8.22 -12.56
CA LEU A 457 -12.65 6.86 -12.05
C LEU A 457 -13.86 6.53 -11.16
N THR A 458 -14.54 7.52 -10.60
CA THR A 458 -15.64 7.31 -9.64
C THR A 458 -17.04 7.50 -10.23
N GLN A 459 -17.16 7.97 -11.47
CA GLN A 459 -18.43 8.09 -12.17
C GLN A 459 -18.45 7.20 -13.42
N ASP A 460 -19.64 6.70 -13.75
CA ASP A 460 -19.86 5.95 -14.98
C ASP A 460 -19.72 6.86 -16.22
N TYR A 461 -19.35 6.25 -17.33
CA TYR A 461 -19.37 6.84 -18.67
C TYR A 461 -20.62 6.34 -19.41
N ASN A 462 -21.24 7.19 -20.22
CA ASN A 462 -22.41 6.89 -21.04
C ASN A 462 -22.23 7.46 -22.46
N PHE A 463 -21.84 6.60 -23.39
CA PHE A 463 -21.62 6.95 -24.79
C PHE A 463 -22.85 6.58 -25.63
N ASP A 464 -23.91 7.40 -25.53
CA ASP A 464 -25.21 7.19 -26.17
C ASP A 464 -25.86 5.83 -25.85
N GLY A 465 -25.89 5.48 -24.56
CA GLY A 465 -26.51 4.25 -24.03
C GLY A 465 -25.53 3.10 -23.79
N GLU A 466 -24.29 3.21 -24.28
CA GLU A 466 -23.22 2.28 -23.94
C GLU A 466 -22.54 2.74 -22.64
N ILE A 467 -22.80 2.02 -21.54
CA ILE A 467 -22.32 2.39 -20.20
C ILE A 467 -21.03 1.63 -19.86
N ILE A 468 -20.00 2.36 -19.42
CA ILE A 468 -18.80 1.79 -18.81
C ILE A 468 -18.71 2.28 -17.36
N SER A 469 -18.63 1.35 -16.41
CA SER A 469 -18.52 1.66 -14.98
C SER A 469 -17.11 1.34 -14.46
N PRO A 470 -16.26 2.35 -14.22
CA PRO A 470 -14.91 2.12 -13.74
C PRO A 470 -14.87 1.54 -12.31
N ILE A 471 -15.78 1.99 -11.43
CA ILE A 471 -15.90 1.44 -10.07
C ILE A 471 -16.27 -0.04 -10.09
N ARG A 472 -17.19 -0.45 -10.98
CA ARG A 472 -17.56 -1.87 -11.10
C ARG A 472 -16.39 -2.70 -11.61
N GLU A 473 -15.66 -2.21 -12.61
CA GLU A 473 -14.45 -2.88 -13.08
C GLU A 473 -13.41 -3.00 -11.96
N PHE A 474 -13.19 -1.92 -11.20
CA PHE A 474 -12.24 -1.93 -10.09
C PHE A 474 -12.60 -2.94 -9.01
N TRP A 475 -13.89 -3.02 -8.64
CA TRP A 475 -14.37 -4.00 -7.68
C TRP A 475 -14.07 -5.43 -8.15
N ILE A 476 -14.32 -5.74 -9.43
CA ILE A 476 -14.07 -7.08 -9.98
C ILE A 476 -12.57 -7.41 -9.96
N GLN A 477 -11.71 -6.47 -10.36
CA GLN A 477 -10.26 -6.70 -10.34
C GLN A 477 -9.72 -6.91 -8.93
N LEU A 478 -10.27 -6.22 -7.94
CA LEU A 478 -9.97 -6.47 -6.53
C LEU A 478 -10.48 -7.85 -6.09
N GLN A 479 -11.67 -8.29 -6.51
CA GLN A 479 -12.19 -9.64 -6.21
C GLN A 479 -11.28 -10.74 -6.76
N VAL A 480 -10.70 -10.54 -7.94
CA VAL A 480 -9.70 -11.47 -8.50
C VAL A 480 -8.51 -11.60 -7.56
N MET A 481 -7.90 -10.48 -7.15
CA MET A 481 -6.74 -10.50 -6.25
C MET A 481 -7.07 -11.09 -4.88
N MET A 482 -8.23 -10.75 -4.33
CA MET A 482 -8.65 -11.24 -3.02
C MET A 482 -8.86 -12.75 -2.99
N ALA A 483 -9.50 -13.32 -4.02
CA ALA A 483 -9.74 -14.75 -4.13
C ALA A 483 -8.43 -15.55 -4.24
N ARG A 484 -7.48 -15.06 -5.02
CA ARG A 484 -6.12 -15.64 -5.15
C ARG A 484 -5.38 -15.65 -3.81
N TYR A 485 -5.45 -14.55 -3.07
CA TYR A 485 -4.84 -14.45 -1.73
C TYR A 485 -5.48 -15.42 -0.72
N ARG A 486 -6.79 -15.69 -0.80
CA ARG A 486 -7.45 -16.65 0.11
C ARG A 486 -6.93 -18.07 -0.04
N THR A 487 -6.62 -18.50 -1.26
CA THR A 487 -6.16 -19.88 -1.53
C THR A 487 -4.64 -19.97 -1.64
N GLY A 488 -3.92 -18.83 -1.68
CA GLY A 488 -2.49 -18.80 -1.97
C GLY A 488 -2.18 -19.35 -3.35
N ASP A 489 -3.03 -19.05 -4.34
CA ASP A 489 -3.02 -19.65 -5.68
C ASP A 489 -3.00 -21.20 -5.64
N GLY A 490 -3.68 -21.79 -4.65
CA GLY A 490 -3.78 -23.24 -4.45
C GLY A 490 -2.76 -23.84 -3.47
N THR A 491 -1.74 -23.08 -3.07
CA THR A 491 -0.71 -23.55 -2.10
C THR A 491 -1.17 -23.50 -0.65
N GLY A 492 -2.33 -22.89 -0.39
CA GLY A 492 -2.91 -22.76 0.94
C GLY A 492 -2.34 -21.61 1.78
N VAL A 493 -1.44 -20.79 1.24
CA VAL A 493 -0.90 -19.64 1.97
C VAL A 493 -0.52 -18.50 1.02
N ALA A 494 -0.84 -17.29 1.44
CA ALA A 494 -0.38 -16.04 0.84
C ALA A 494 0.38 -15.27 1.91
N GLU A 495 1.60 -14.84 1.57
CA GLU A 495 2.54 -14.21 2.48
C GLU A 495 3.12 -12.93 1.89
N VAL A 496 3.53 -12.03 2.77
CA VAL A 496 4.34 -10.87 2.38
C VAL A 496 5.80 -11.32 2.32
N THR A 497 6.39 -11.23 1.14
CA THR A 497 7.82 -11.47 0.89
C THR A 497 8.43 -10.22 0.26
N PRO A 498 9.76 -10.13 0.10
CA PRO A 498 10.35 -9.05 -0.69
C PRO A 498 9.80 -8.97 -2.12
N ALA A 499 9.31 -10.09 -2.69
CA ALA A 499 8.78 -10.14 -4.06
C ALA A 499 7.24 -10.10 -4.16
N THR A 500 6.53 -10.34 -3.05
CA THR A 500 5.06 -10.34 -2.97
C THR A 500 4.60 -9.41 -1.86
N SER A 501 3.85 -8.38 -2.21
CA SER A 501 3.37 -7.38 -1.25
C SER A 501 1.91 -7.03 -1.53
N CYS A 502 1.11 -6.97 -0.47
CA CYS A 502 -0.30 -6.58 -0.54
C CYS A 502 -0.50 -5.24 -1.27
N VAL A 503 0.47 -4.33 -1.15
CA VAL A 503 0.48 -3.02 -1.80
C VAL A 503 0.57 -3.14 -3.31
N GLN A 504 1.47 -4.01 -3.79
CA GLN A 504 1.72 -4.23 -5.19
C GLN A 504 0.50 -4.86 -5.86
N ASP A 505 -0.05 -5.91 -5.27
CA ASP A 505 -1.18 -6.63 -5.84
C ASP A 505 -2.48 -5.79 -5.79
N SER A 506 -2.67 -5.03 -4.71
CA SER A 506 -3.77 -4.05 -4.63
C SER A 506 -3.65 -2.98 -5.73
N SER A 507 -2.43 -2.48 -5.97
CA SER A 507 -2.20 -1.44 -6.98
C SER A 507 -2.21 -2.00 -8.41
N GLN A 508 -1.85 -3.27 -8.59
CA GLN A 508 -2.00 -3.99 -9.85
C GLN A 508 -3.47 -4.07 -10.24
N ALA A 509 -4.40 -4.32 -9.30
CA ALA A 509 -5.84 -4.33 -9.60
C ALA A 509 -6.33 -2.99 -10.18
N LEU A 510 -5.85 -1.86 -9.64
CA LEU A 510 -6.18 -0.53 -10.16
C LEU A 510 -5.59 -0.32 -11.58
N TYR A 511 -4.34 -0.74 -11.80
CA TYR A 511 -3.74 -0.68 -13.13
C TYR A 511 -4.52 -1.52 -14.15
N ILE A 512 -4.84 -2.78 -13.83
CA ILE A 512 -5.62 -3.66 -14.69
C ILE A 512 -6.98 -3.05 -15.00
N THR A 513 -7.63 -2.42 -14.03
CA THR A 513 -8.92 -1.74 -14.22
C THR A 513 -8.85 -0.72 -15.36
N ILE A 514 -7.84 0.15 -15.34
CA ILE A 514 -7.68 1.19 -16.34
C ILE A 514 -7.40 0.57 -17.72
N GLU A 515 -6.57 -0.47 -17.79
CA GLU A 515 -6.29 -1.18 -19.04
C GLU A 515 -7.53 -1.91 -19.59
N GLN A 516 -8.34 -2.53 -18.74
CA GLN A 516 -9.60 -3.16 -19.13
C GLN A 516 -10.59 -2.15 -19.71
N ILE A 517 -10.72 -0.99 -19.08
CA ILE A 517 -11.57 0.09 -19.60
C ILE A 517 -11.09 0.55 -20.98
N LYS A 518 -9.77 0.74 -21.16
CA LYS A 518 -9.18 1.08 -22.46
C LYS A 518 -9.54 0.02 -23.52
N GLN A 519 -9.42 -1.27 -23.18
CA GLN A 519 -9.78 -2.35 -24.11
C GLN A 519 -11.28 -2.39 -24.41
N GLN A 520 -12.15 -2.22 -23.40
CA GLN A 520 -13.61 -2.15 -23.60
C GLN A 520 -14.00 -1.03 -24.57
N ILE A 521 -13.33 0.12 -24.48
CA ILE A 521 -13.53 1.25 -25.39
C ILE A 521 -13.03 0.91 -26.80
N LEU A 522 -11.79 0.43 -26.93
CA LEU A 522 -11.19 0.12 -28.23
C LEU A 522 -11.93 -0.99 -28.99
N ASN A 523 -12.48 -1.96 -28.26
CA ASN A 523 -13.22 -3.08 -28.83
C ASN A 523 -14.70 -2.77 -29.10
N ASN A 524 -15.20 -1.57 -28.74
CA ASN A 524 -16.57 -1.14 -29.04
C ASN A 524 -16.57 -0.03 -30.12
N PRO A 525 -16.87 -0.38 -31.40
CA PRO A 525 -16.86 0.58 -32.51
C PRO A 525 -17.80 1.77 -32.32
N LYS A 526 -18.90 1.62 -31.57
CA LYS A 526 -19.84 2.71 -31.29
C LYS A 526 -19.19 3.78 -30.43
N ILE A 527 -18.52 3.36 -29.34
CA ILE A 527 -17.82 4.27 -28.43
C ILE A 527 -16.70 5.01 -29.17
N VAL A 528 -15.88 4.29 -29.96
CA VAL A 528 -14.80 4.91 -30.76
C VAL A 528 -15.35 5.96 -31.74
N THR A 529 -16.47 5.65 -32.40
CA THR A 529 -17.11 6.60 -33.33
C THR A 529 -17.64 7.82 -32.58
N TRP A 530 -18.27 7.60 -31.42
CA TRP A 530 -18.79 8.66 -30.57
C TRP A 530 -17.69 9.61 -30.09
N LEU A 531 -16.57 9.08 -29.60
CA LEU A 531 -15.43 9.87 -29.11
C LEU A 531 -14.84 10.76 -30.21
N ARG A 532 -14.78 10.27 -31.44
CA ARG A 532 -14.31 11.06 -32.60
C ARG A 532 -15.27 12.18 -32.98
N ALA A 533 -16.58 11.96 -32.82
CA ALA A 533 -17.60 12.96 -33.11
C ALA A 533 -17.71 14.02 -31.99
N HIS A 534 -17.33 13.68 -30.76
CA HIS A 534 -17.48 14.51 -29.57
C HIS A 534 -16.15 14.81 -28.84
N PRO A 535 -15.15 15.43 -29.50
CA PRO A 535 -13.81 15.62 -28.91
C PRO A 535 -13.79 16.56 -27.69
N ASN A 536 -14.76 17.48 -27.60
CA ASN A 536 -14.84 18.49 -26.52
C ASN A 536 -15.90 18.15 -25.46
N ASP A 537 -16.54 16.99 -25.54
CA ASP A 537 -17.53 16.57 -24.54
C ASP A 537 -16.85 16.28 -23.18
N PRO A 538 -17.48 16.63 -22.04
CA PRO A 538 -16.94 16.34 -20.71
C PRO A 538 -16.54 14.86 -20.50
N GLN A 539 -17.25 13.91 -21.11
CA GLN A 539 -16.90 12.49 -21.00
C GLN A 539 -15.60 12.14 -21.73
N THR A 540 -15.37 12.75 -22.89
CA THR A 540 -14.11 12.59 -23.64
C THR A 540 -12.93 13.17 -22.85
N GLN A 541 -13.12 14.32 -22.19
CA GLN A 541 -12.10 14.93 -21.34
C GLN A 541 -11.79 14.09 -20.10
N ARG A 542 -12.84 13.60 -19.41
CA ARG A 542 -12.69 12.68 -18.27
C ARG A 542 -11.98 11.38 -18.66
N LEU A 543 -12.28 10.84 -19.84
CA LEU A 543 -11.60 9.66 -20.34
C LEU A 543 -10.11 9.93 -20.59
N SER A 544 -9.76 11.09 -21.16
CA SER A 544 -8.36 11.50 -21.31
C SER A 544 -7.66 11.58 -19.96
N GLN A 545 -8.32 12.13 -18.94
CA GLN A 545 -7.81 12.18 -17.58
C GLN A 545 -7.62 10.78 -16.97
N LEU A 546 -8.53 9.83 -17.23
CA LEU A 546 -8.38 8.44 -16.80
C LEU A 546 -7.16 7.76 -17.45
N VAL A 547 -6.90 8.04 -18.72
CA VAL A 547 -5.71 7.51 -19.43
C VAL A 547 -4.44 8.09 -18.82
N GLU A 548 -4.39 9.41 -18.59
CA GLU A 548 -3.25 10.09 -17.96
C GLU A 548 -3.01 9.59 -16.53
N LEU A 549 -4.08 9.37 -15.76
CA LEU A 549 -4.01 8.75 -14.43
C LEU A 549 -3.35 7.37 -14.52
N GLY A 550 -3.76 6.53 -15.49
CA GLY A 550 -3.18 5.21 -15.70
C GLY A 550 -1.68 5.25 -16.01
N GLU A 551 -1.26 6.18 -16.86
CA GLU A 551 0.16 6.39 -17.18
C GLU A 551 0.97 6.85 -15.97
N ASN A 552 0.44 7.78 -15.18
CA ASN A 552 1.09 8.28 -13.96
C ASN A 552 1.21 7.21 -12.86
N ILE A 553 0.16 6.39 -12.70
CA ILE A 553 0.18 5.24 -11.79
C ILE A 553 1.21 4.22 -12.27
N ALA A 554 1.20 3.87 -13.55
CA ALA A 554 2.15 2.93 -14.13
C ALA A 554 3.61 3.38 -13.92
N GLN A 555 3.92 4.65 -14.18
CA GLN A 555 5.26 5.23 -13.95
C GLN A 555 5.64 5.23 -12.47
N THR A 556 4.70 5.49 -11.57
CA THR A 556 4.98 5.54 -10.13
C THR A 556 5.16 4.16 -9.53
N LEU A 557 4.36 3.19 -9.98
CA LEU A 557 4.40 1.83 -9.47
C LEU A 557 5.53 1.00 -10.09
N ALA A 558 6.01 1.41 -11.26
CA ALA A 558 7.18 0.87 -11.94
C ALA A 558 8.18 2.00 -12.24
N PRO A 559 8.98 2.44 -11.24
CA PRO A 559 9.84 3.63 -11.32
C PRO A 559 10.93 3.61 -12.41
N GLN A 560 11.00 2.55 -13.22
CA GLN A 560 11.92 2.41 -14.38
C GLN A 560 11.20 2.48 -15.73
N GLY A 561 9.95 2.98 -15.76
CA GLY A 561 9.15 3.16 -16.99
C GLY A 561 8.71 1.87 -17.69
N VAL A 562 9.15 0.71 -17.20
CA VAL A 562 8.72 -0.61 -17.65
C VAL A 562 7.76 -1.16 -16.62
N VAL A 563 6.45 -1.04 -16.88
CA VAL A 563 5.42 -1.79 -16.14
C VAL A 563 5.87 -3.25 -16.07
N ARG A 564 5.88 -3.82 -14.86
CA ARG A 564 6.36 -5.19 -14.65
C ARG A 564 5.73 -6.12 -15.68
N GLU A 565 6.54 -6.99 -16.24
CA GLU A 565 6.11 -7.82 -17.36
C GLU A 565 4.98 -8.77 -16.95
N ASP A 566 5.02 -9.27 -15.71
CA ASP A 566 3.91 -10.04 -15.13
C ASP A 566 2.62 -9.22 -15.04
N TRP A 567 2.66 -7.93 -14.70
CA TRP A 567 1.47 -7.08 -14.67
C TRP A 567 0.86 -6.86 -16.05
N LYS A 568 1.69 -6.64 -17.07
CA LYS A 568 1.23 -6.55 -18.48
C LYS A 568 0.63 -7.86 -18.94
N GLN A 569 1.28 -8.98 -18.64
CA GLN A 569 0.80 -10.32 -18.98
C GLN A 569 -0.53 -10.62 -18.29
N ASN A 570 -0.67 -10.26 -17.03
CA ASN A 570 -1.91 -10.42 -16.27
C ASN A 570 -3.03 -9.54 -16.82
N ALA A 571 -2.76 -8.29 -17.18
CA ALA A 571 -3.74 -7.44 -17.86
C ALA A 571 -4.17 -8.03 -19.21
N GLN A 572 -3.23 -8.55 -20.02
CA GLN A 572 -3.52 -9.20 -21.30
C GLN A 572 -4.25 -10.54 -21.16
N PHE A 573 -3.93 -11.30 -20.11
CA PHE A 573 -4.60 -12.55 -19.76
C PHE A 573 -6.06 -12.26 -19.41
N LEU A 574 -6.29 -11.30 -18.51
CA LEU A 574 -7.62 -10.88 -18.08
C LEU A 574 -8.41 -10.17 -19.18
N SER A 575 -7.77 -9.62 -20.21
CA SER A 575 -8.45 -9.00 -21.36
C SER A 575 -8.64 -9.97 -22.53
N GLY A 576 -8.33 -11.25 -22.35
CA GLY A 576 -8.47 -12.30 -23.37
C GLY A 576 -7.48 -12.26 -24.52
N ILE A 577 -6.50 -11.32 -24.52
CA ILE A 577 -5.52 -11.15 -25.61
C ILE A 577 -4.47 -12.28 -25.59
N ASN A 578 -4.12 -12.79 -24.40
CA ASN A 578 -3.15 -13.89 -24.20
C ASN A 578 -3.66 -14.98 -23.22
N ALA A 579 -4.89 -15.46 -23.42
CA ALA A 579 -5.56 -16.42 -22.53
C ALA A 579 -4.84 -17.78 -22.31
N ARG A 580 -3.76 -18.08 -23.05
CA ARG A 580 -3.05 -19.37 -22.97
C ARG A 580 -1.99 -19.46 -21.88
N ASN A 581 -1.54 -18.33 -21.31
CA ASN A 581 -0.36 -18.31 -20.44
C ASN A 581 -0.67 -18.22 -18.93
N GLY A 582 -1.96 -18.19 -18.55
CA GLY A 582 -2.37 -18.10 -17.14
C GLY A 582 -1.98 -16.78 -16.46
N PHE A 583 -2.33 -16.65 -15.18
CA PHE A 583 -1.86 -15.54 -14.34
C PHE A 583 -0.40 -15.80 -13.94
N VAL A 584 0.47 -14.81 -14.09
CA VAL A 584 1.91 -14.91 -13.80
C VAL A 584 2.25 -14.09 -12.56
N THR A 585 2.97 -14.71 -11.63
CA THR A 585 3.56 -14.04 -10.46
C THR A 585 5.07 -14.17 -10.55
N ASP A 586 5.79 -13.08 -10.82
CA ASP A 586 7.25 -13.10 -10.86
C ASP A 586 7.84 -12.93 -9.45
N GLN A 587 8.68 -13.87 -9.02
CA GLN A 587 9.32 -13.90 -7.69
C GLN A 587 10.78 -13.42 -7.71
N ASP A 588 11.26 -12.85 -8.82
CA ASP A 588 12.65 -12.41 -8.94
C ASP A 588 13.02 -11.32 -7.92
N LEU A 589 14.01 -11.61 -7.08
CA LEU A 589 14.56 -10.69 -6.06
C LEU A 589 15.13 -9.39 -6.65
N LEU A 590 15.57 -9.42 -7.91
CA LEU A 590 15.98 -8.23 -8.64
C LEU A 590 14.77 -7.31 -8.90
N ASN A 591 13.62 -7.86 -9.31
CA ASN A 591 12.39 -7.09 -9.54
C ASN A 591 11.81 -6.55 -8.22
N ALA A 592 11.96 -7.28 -7.11
CA ALA A 592 11.68 -6.81 -5.76
C ALA A 592 12.51 -5.57 -5.38
N LEU A 593 13.84 -5.61 -5.54
CA LEU A 593 14.73 -4.48 -5.24
C LEU A 593 14.43 -3.25 -6.10
N LEU A 594 14.01 -3.44 -7.35
CA LEU A 594 13.69 -2.37 -8.29
C LEU A 594 12.29 -1.76 -8.08
N SER A 595 11.41 -2.41 -7.32
CA SER A 595 10.03 -1.99 -7.03
C SER A 595 9.79 -1.59 -5.56
N TRP A 596 10.85 -1.33 -4.80
CA TRP A 596 10.78 -1.05 -3.36
C TRP A 596 9.82 0.09 -2.95
N GLN A 597 9.58 1.05 -3.84
CA GLN A 597 8.65 2.16 -3.62
C GLN A 597 7.19 1.73 -3.57
N THR A 598 6.89 0.56 -4.14
CA THR A 598 5.59 -0.11 -4.07
C THR A 598 5.60 -1.31 -3.14
N LEU A 599 6.74 -1.69 -2.57
CA LEU A 599 6.79 -2.75 -1.55
C LEU A 599 6.31 -2.27 -0.19
N LEU A 600 6.63 -1.01 0.18
CA LEU A 600 6.27 -0.47 1.48
C LEU A 600 4.93 0.26 1.47
N PRO A 601 4.02 -0.06 2.42
CA PRO A 601 2.70 0.58 2.52
C PRO A 601 2.72 2.10 2.61
N ARG A 602 3.55 2.69 3.48
CA ARG A 602 3.54 4.15 3.70
C ARG A 602 3.98 4.95 2.46
N PRO A 603 5.15 4.69 1.83
CA PRO A 603 5.54 5.39 0.62
C PRO A 603 4.53 5.26 -0.53
N ALA A 604 3.94 4.07 -0.73
CA ALA A 604 2.94 3.86 -1.78
C ALA A 604 1.67 4.66 -1.51
N TYR A 605 1.15 4.60 -0.28
CA TYR A 605 -0.04 5.35 0.15
C TYR A 605 0.08 6.86 -0.12
N ASP A 606 1.17 7.48 0.33
CA ASP A 606 1.37 8.92 0.17
C ASP A 606 1.57 9.31 -1.31
N ARG A 607 2.26 8.46 -2.11
CA ARG A 607 2.45 8.69 -3.55
C ARG A 607 1.13 8.60 -4.33
N MET A 608 0.33 7.58 -4.04
CA MET A 608 -0.99 7.45 -4.66
C MET A 608 -1.89 8.63 -4.28
N ALA A 609 -1.89 9.05 -3.01
CA ALA A 609 -2.61 10.25 -2.57
C ALA A 609 -2.16 11.50 -3.35
N LYS A 610 -0.84 11.69 -3.52
CA LYS A 610 -0.29 12.76 -4.35
C LYS A 610 -0.78 12.70 -5.80
N ILE A 611 -0.74 11.53 -6.45
CA ILE A 611 -1.19 11.37 -7.84
C ILE A 611 -2.66 11.79 -7.97
N PHE A 612 -3.53 11.33 -7.08
CA PHE A 612 -4.94 11.70 -7.11
C PHE A 612 -5.15 13.20 -6.85
N LEU A 613 -4.39 13.80 -5.93
CA LEU A 613 -4.45 15.24 -5.67
C LEU A 613 -4.01 16.07 -6.88
N ASP A 614 -2.92 15.68 -7.54
CA ASP A 614 -2.39 16.35 -8.74
C ASP A 614 -3.36 16.24 -9.92
N GLN A 615 -4.10 15.15 -10.01
CA GLN A 615 -5.18 14.95 -10.98
C GLN A 615 -6.49 15.66 -10.58
N GLY A 616 -6.47 16.53 -9.56
CA GLY A 616 -7.63 17.32 -9.15
C GLY A 616 -8.66 16.55 -8.31
N GLY A 617 -8.32 15.36 -7.84
CA GLY A 617 -9.17 14.55 -6.96
C GLY A 617 -9.32 15.16 -5.56
N GLN A 618 -10.51 15.01 -4.98
CA GLN A 618 -10.73 15.36 -3.58
C GLN A 618 -10.36 14.18 -2.68
N LEU A 619 -9.67 14.47 -1.57
CA LEU A 619 -9.17 13.46 -0.64
C LEU A 619 -9.71 13.72 0.76
N TRP A 620 -10.49 12.78 1.29
CA TRP A 620 -11.06 12.85 2.63
C TRP A 620 -10.35 11.86 3.55
N PHE A 621 -9.53 12.37 4.46
CA PHE A 621 -8.77 11.59 5.42
C PHE A 621 -9.62 11.25 6.64
N LEU A 622 -9.72 9.97 6.95
CA LEU A 622 -10.41 9.44 8.12
C LEU A 622 -9.37 8.72 8.99
N ARG A 623 -8.97 9.35 10.08
CA ARG A 623 -7.91 8.87 10.96
C ARG A 623 -8.46 8.39 12.30
N THR A 624 -7.92 7.28 12.77
CA THR A 624 -8.14 6.74 14.12
C THR A 624 -6.80 6.44 14.78
N ASN A 625 -6.67 6.62 16.08
CA ASN A 625 -5.45 6.24 16.82
C ASN A 625 -5.83 5.42 18.05
N GLN A 626 -5.98 4.08 17.92
CA GLN A 626 -6.36 3.19 19.03
C GLN A 626 -7.61 3.67 19.76
N VAL A 627 -8.76 3.52 19.11
CA VAL A 627 -10.06 4.06 19.53
C VAL A 627 -10.94 2.94 20.11
N GLY A 628 -11.78 3.26 21.09
CA GLY A 628 -12.63 2.30 21.79
C GLY A 628 -12.38 2.38 23.29
N GLY A 629 -12.18 1.25 23.96
CA GLY A 629 -11.64 1.27 25.32
C GLY A 629 -10.15 1.58 25.34
N TRP A 630 -9.66 1.95 26.52
CA TRP A 630 -8.31 2.39 26.79
C TRP A 630 -7.44 1.27 27.34
N ASP A 631 -6.43 0.86 26.59
CA ASP A 631 -5.38 -0.06 27.05
C ASP A 631 -4.07 0.71 27.26
N SER A 632 -3.64 0.91 28.51
CA SER A 632 -2.42 1.66 28.83
C SER A 632 -1.11 0.97 28.44
N SER A 633 -1.14 -0.32 28.08
CA SER A 633 0.06 -1.11 27.78
C SER A 633 0.53 -1.00 26.33
N ILE A 634 -0.26 -0.38 25.46
CA ILE A 634 0.06 -0.19 24.05
C ILE A 634 0.02 1.29 23.65
N GLU A 635 0.72 1.65 22.58
CA GLU A 635 0.74 3.00 22.02
C GLU A 635 0.60 2.96 20.50
N PRO A 636 -0.04 3.94 19.85
CA PRO A 636 -0.14 3.94 18.40
C PRO A 636 1.18 4.43 17.78
N ILE A 637 1.74 3.67 16.83
CA ILE A 637 2.96 4.07 16.11
C ILE A 637 2.65 4.30 14.63
N ALA A 638 3.09 5.43 14.08
CA ALA A 638 2.92 5.74 12.66
C ALA A 638 3.65 4.72 11.75
N PRO A 639 3.08 4.35 10.59
CA PRO A 639 3.78 3.58 9.58
C PRO A 639 4.86 4.45 8.90
N THR A 640 5.96 3.81 8.54
CA THR A 640 7.17 4.49 8.05
C THR A 640 7.72 3.87 6.77
N GLY A 641 8.61 4.60 6.09
CA GLY A 641 9.53 4.01 5.11
C GLY A 641 10.65 3.19 5.77
N ILE A 642 11.60 2.74 4.96
CA ILE A 642 12.82 2.05 5.40
C ILE A 642 13.57 2.92 6.41
N LEU A 643 13.99 2.33 7.54
CA LEU A 643 14.71 3.00 8.63
C LEU A 643 13.98 4.24 9.19
N GLY A 644 12.65 4.26 9.12
CA GLY A 644 11.85 5.46 9.38
C GLY A 644 11.96 6.07 10.77
N GLN A 645 12.32 5.29 11.80
CA GLN A 645 12.64 5.82 13.13
C GLN A 645 13.93 6.67 13.16
N PHE A 646 14.72 6.65 12.08
CA PHE A 646 15.92 7.45 11.91
C PHE A 646 15.75 8.38 10.70
N PRO A 647 15.12 9.57 10.86
CA PRO A 647 14.70 10.40 9.73
C PRO A 647 15.79 10.68 8.70
N ILE A 648 16.99 11.04 9.16
CA ILE A 648 18.15 11.31 8.28
C ILE A 648 18.52 10.06 7.48
N LEU A 649 18.64 8.90 8.15
CA LEU A 649 18.99 7.65 7.49
C LEU A 649 17.89 7.19 6.53
N SER A 650 16.63 7.39 6.89
CA SER A 650 15.48 7.08 6.03
C SER A 650 15.48 7.92 4.75
N THR A 651 15.68 9.24 4.87
CA THR A 651 15.79 10.13 3.71
C THR A 651 16.97 9.75 2.83
N LEU A 652 18.16 9.49 3.42
CA LEU A 652 19.33 9.08 2.65
C LEU A 652 19.14 7.73 1.97
N ALA A 653 18.58 6.74 2.67
CA ALA A 653 18.26 5.43 2.10
C ALA A 653 17.30 5.57 0.91
N GLY A 654 16.26 6.40 1.04
CA GLY A 654 15.31 6.69 -0.04
C GLY A 654 15.99 7.29 -1.27
N ARG A 655 16.86 8.31 -1.09
CA ARG A 655 17.63 8.93 -2.18
C ARG A 655 18.57 7.95 -2.88
N ILE A 656 19.29 7.16 -2.10
CA ILE A 656 20.21 6.13 -2.63
C ILE A 656 19.44 5.16 -3.50
N LEU A 657 18.38 4.57 -2.95
CA LEU A 657 17.59 3.55 -3.65
C LEU A 657 16.90 4.11 -4.90
N LEU A 658 16.43 5.35 -4.86
CA LEU A 658 15.89 6.06 -6.04
C LEU A 658 16.95 6.22 -7.13
N SER A 659 18.13 6.71 -6.77
CA SER A 659 19.19 7.02 -7.73
C SER A 659 19.78 5.81 -8.44
N LEU A 660 19.71 4.63 -7.82
CA LEU A 660 20.25 3.38 -8.36
C LEU A 660 19.34 2.72 -9.40
N GLY A 661 18.18 3.32 -9.70
CA GLY A 661 17.28 2.86 -10.76
C GLY A 661 17.98 2.74 -12.12
N ARG A 662 17.57 1.75 -12.92
CA ARG A 662 18.12 1.51 -14.25
C ARG A 662 17.80 2.69 -15.19
N PRO A 663 18.78 3.28 -15.90
CA PRO A 663 18.52 4.37 -16.83
C PRO A 663 17.72 3.95 -18.06
N GLU A 664 16.83 4.83 -18.51
CA GLU A 664 16.06 4.69 -19.75
C GLU A 664 16.83 5.24 -20.97
N TRP A 665 16.31 4.97 -22.18
CA TRP A 665 16.88 5.52 -23.43
C TRP A 665 16.87 7.05 -23.47
N ARG A 666 15.86 7.66 -22.84
CA ARG A 666 15.79 9.12 -22.66
C ARG A 666 16.98 9.63 -21.84
N ASP A 667 17.37 8.92 -20.79
CA ASP A 667 18.46 9.33 -19.90
C ASP A 667 19.81 9.29 -20.62
N TRP A 668 20.04 8.27 -21.44
CA TRP A 668 21.23 8.19 -22.29
C TRP A 668 21.27 9.30 -23.34
N SER A 669 20.09 9.71 -23.85
CA SER A 669 20.00 10.86 -24.76
C SER A 669 20.35 12.17 -24.05
N ILE A 670 19.92 12.34 -22.80
CA ILE A 670 20.31 13.48 -21.95
C ILE A 670 21.81 13.47 -21.69
N LEU A 671 22.42 12.31 -21.42
CA LEU A 671 23.87 12.19 -21.25
C LEU A 671 24.64 12.70 -22.46
N ILE A 672 24.24 12.28 -23.67
CA ILE A 672 24.91 12.70 -24.92
C ILE A 672 24.78 14.23 -25.10
N LEU A 673 23.58 14.77 -24.87
CA LEU A 673 23.34 16.21 -24.94
C LEU A 673 24.23 16.98 -23.94
N MET A 674 24.32 16.49 -22.71
CA MET A 674 25.08 17.14 -21.64
C MET A 674 26.59 17.03 -21.84
N LEU A 675 27.10 15.92 -22.41
CA LEU A 675 28.48 15.81 -22.87
C LEU A 675 28.79 16.85 -23.96
N GLY A 676 27.89 17.01 -24.94
CA GLY A 676 28.02 18.01 -25.99
C GLY A 676 28.05 19.44 -25.45
N LEU A 677 27.16 19.75 -24.50
CA LEU A 677 27.10 21.04 -23.82
C LEU A 677 28.40 21.32 -23.05
N TYR A 678 28.89 20.36 -22.25
CA TYR A 678 30.14 20.51 -21.52
C TYR A 678 31.33 20.71 -22.47
N ALA A 679 31.42 19.91 -23.53
CA ALA A 679 32.49 20.02 -24.52
C ALA A 679 32.50 21.40 -25.20
N LEU A 680 31.34 21.93 -25.55
CA LEU A 680 31.21 23.27 -26.14
C LEU A 680 31.72 24.35 -25.17
N ILE A 681 31.29 24.30 -23.90
CA ILE A 681 31.73 25.27 -22.88
C ILE A 681 33.24 25.14 -22.65
N ALA A 682 33.76 23.93 -22.51
CA ALA A 682 35.18 23.67 -22.33
C ALA A 682 36.02 24.17 -23.53
N LEU A 683 35.54 23.99 -24.77
CA LEU A 683 36.20 24.50 -25.97
C LEU A 683 36.22 26.03 -26.00
N VAL A 684 35.12 26.69 -25.67
CA VAL A 684 35.05 28.16 -25.60
C VAL A 684 35.99 28.69 -24.51
N LEU A 685 35.99 28.07 -23.34
CA LEU A 685 36.88 28.45 -22.24
C LEU A 685 38.36 28.23 -22.62
N ALA A 686 38.69 27.09 -23.22
CA ALA A 686 40.03 26.81 -23.70
C ALA A 686 40.48 27.81 -24.78
N TRP A 687 39.59 28.18 -25.70
CA TRP A 687 39.87 29.17 -26.74
C TRP A 687 40.07 30.57 -26.13
N SER A 688 39.21 30.99 -25.21
CA SER A 688 39.31 32.28 -24.52
C SER A 688 40.58 32.42 -23.68
N TYR A 689 40.98 31.34 -22.99
CA TYR A 689 42.20 31.31 -22.18
C TYR A 689 43.46 31.31 -23.06
N SER A 690 43.44 30.53 -24.16
CA SER A 690 44.53 30.50 -25.14
C SER A 690 44.68 31.83 -25.88
N PHE A 691 43.57 32.51 -26.16
CA PHE A 691 43.55 33.87 -26.71
C PHE A 691 44.14 34.88 -25.72
N TRP A 692 43.77 34.80 -24.43
CA TRP A 692 44.36 35.63 -23.37
C TRP A 692 45.87 35.40 -23.18
N GLN A 693 46.37 34.18 -23.30
CA GLN A 693 47.81 33.91 -23.23
C GLN A 693 48.56 34.32 -24.50
N TRP A 694 47.93 34.20 -25.67
CA TRP A 694 48.47 34.70 -26.93
C TRP A 694 48.63 36.23 -26.93
N VAL A 695 47.65 36.97 -26.41
CA VAL A 695 47.72 38.43 -26.21
C VAL A 695 48.84 38.84 -25.23
N ASN A 696 49.22 37.95 -24.30
CA ASN A 696 50.28 38.16 -23.31
C ASN A 696 51.65 37.57 -23.72
N GLY A 697 51.82 37.12 -24.97
CA GLY A 697 53.13 36.71 -25.52
C GLY A 697 53.59 35.28 -25.21
N GLU A 698 52.71 34.40 -24.72
CA GLU A 698 53.02 32.97 -24.50
C GLU A 698 52.56 32.10 -25.69
N SER A 699 53.33 31.05 -26.03
CA SER A 699 53.06 30.23 -27.22
C SER A 699 51.85 29.30 -27.05
N PHE A 700 50.90 29.36 -27.98
CA PHE A 700 49.64 28.60 -28.03
C PHE A 700 49.80 27.08 -27.76
N GLN A 701 50.91 26.50 -28.22
CA GLN A 701 51.17 25.05 -28.18
C GLN A 701 51.63 24.54 -26.81
N GLN A 702 52.32 25.36 -26.01
CA GLN A 702 52.77 24.98 -24.66
C GLN A 702 51.62 25.07 -23.64
N SER A 703 50.71 26.01 -23.83
CA SER A 703 49.54 26.27 -22.97
C SER A 703 48.49 25.16 -23.03
N TRP A 704 48.17 24.71 -24.25
CA TRP A 704 47.19 23.64 -24.49
C TRP A 704 47.58 22.33 -23.80
N HIS A 705 48.87 21.99 -23.85
CA HIS A 705 49.41 20.79 -23.26
C HIS A 705 49.50 20.88 -21.73
N GLN A 706 49.76 22.06 -21.14
CA GLN A 706 49.85 22.24 -19.69
C GLN A 706 48.48 22.21 -18.99
N VAL A 707 47.45 22.85 -19.56
CA VAL A 707 46.10 22.85 -18.98
C VAL A 707 45.54 21.42 -18.94
N TRP A 708 45.66 20.67 -20.03
CA TRP A 708 45.16 19.29 -20.10
C TRP A 708 46.03 18.26 -19.37
N SER A 709 47.36 18.43 -19.32
CA SER A 709 48.24 17.51 -18.58
C SER A 709 48.28 17.75 -17.07
N SER A 710 47.86 18.92 -16.59
CA SER A 710 47.84 19.25 -15.15
C SER A 710 46.67 18.61 -14.38
N SER A 711 45.61 18.20 -15.07
CA SER A 711 44.48 17.45 -14.49
C SER A 711 44.80 15.96 -14.28
N LEU A 712 45.90 15.46 -14.84
CA LEU A 712 46.35 14.06 -14.72
C LEU A 712 47.54 13.99 -13.75
N VAL A 713 47.25 13.68 -12.48
CA VAL A 713 48.28 13.42 -11.47
C VAL A 713 49.13 12.22 -11.92
N ARG A 714 50.37 12.50 -12.32
CA ARG A 714 51.39 11.48 -12.63
C ARG A 714 51.77 10.69 -11.38
N GLY A 715 51.34 9.44 -11.33
CA GLY A 715 52.01 8.37 -10.59
C GLY A 715 52.77 7.47 -11.57
N ASN A 716 54.10 7.52 -11.55
CA ASN A 716 54.97 6.65 -12.37
C ASN A 716 54.86 5.18 -11.94
N SER A 717 53.91 4.46 -12.51
CA SER A 717 53.95 3.01 -12.77
C SER A 717 52.64 2.65 -13.46
N VAL A 718 52.68 2.18 -14.71
CA VAL A 718 51.48 1.76 -15.45
C VAL A 718 50.75 0.70 -14.63
N PRO A 719 49.60 1.01 -14.02
CA PRO A 719 48.79 -0.01 -13.40
C PRO A 719 48.22 -0.85 -14.55
N SER A 720 48.04 -2.15 -14.37
CA SER A 720 47.25 -2.96 -15.31
C SER A 720 45.95 -2.23 -15.64
N PHE A 721 45.44 -2.37 -16.87
CA PHE A 721 44.19 -1.74 -17.34
C PHE A 721 43.09 -1.74 -16.25
N TRP A 722 42.96 -2.85 -15.54
CA TRP A 722 42.07 -3.04 -14.39
C TRP A 722 42.37 -2.14 -13.18
N ARG A 723 43.64 -1.95 -12.78
CA ARG A 723 44.00 -1.05 -11.67
C ARG A 723 43.81 0.43 -12.03
N GLY A 724 44.08 0.83 -13.28
CA GLY A 724 43.82 2.20 -13.74
C GLY A 724 42.33 2.51 -13.80
N LEU A 725 41.54 1.55 -14.29
CA LEU A 725 40.08 1.59 -14.25
C LEU A 725 39.54 1.71 -12.82
N THR A 726 40.07 0.91 -11.88
CA THR A 726 39.63 0.94 -10.46
C THR A 726 40.00 2.25 -9.74
N LEU A 727 41.13 2.88 -10.10
CA LEU A 727 41.61 4.12 -9.48
C LEU A 727 40.93 5.39 -10.02
N LEU A 728 40.31 5.36 -11.19
CA LEU A 728 39.54 6.48 -11.75
C LEU A 728 38.04 6.32 -11.48
N ILE A 729 37.52 5.09 -11.59
CA ILE A 729 36.08 4.84 -11.51
C ILE A 729 35.54 4.92 -10.08
N ILE A 730 36.30 4.46 -9.07
CA ILE A 730 35.84 4.47 -7.67
C ILE A 730 35.78 5.91 -7.11
N PRO A 731 36.77 6.79 -7.32
CA PRO A 731 36.68 8.18 -6.86
C PRO A 731 35.53 8.96 -7.52
N VAL A 732 35.34 8.82 -8.84
CA VAL A 732 34.23 9.48 -9.55
C VAL A 732 32.88 8.99 -9.04
N ALA A 733 32.73 7.67 -8.87
CA ALA A 733 31.52 7.09 -8.28
C ALA A 733 31.24 7.70 -6.90
N LEU A 734 32.27 7.79 -6.05
CA LEU A 734 32.12 8.32 -4.69
C LEU A 734 31.78 9.82 -4.69
N GLU A 735 32.43 10.62 -5.56
CA GLU A 735 32.13 12.05 -5.69
C GLU A 735 30.69 12.27 -6.14
N GLU A 736 30.25 11.60 -7.20
CA GLU A 736 28.87 11.75 -7.69
C GLU A 736 27.86 11.22 -6.65
N PHE A 737 28.17 10.13 -5.96
CA PHE A 737 27.33 9.61 -4.91
C PHE A 737 27.16 10.61 -3.76
N ILE A 738 28.25 11.19 -3.25
CA ILE A 738 28.16 12.16 -2.15
C ILE A 738 27.47 13.45 -2.61
N PHE A 739 27.96 14.06 -3.68
CA PHE A 739 27.53 15.40 -4.06
C PHE A 739 26.17 15.41 -4.76
N ARG A 740 25.79 14.37 -5.51
CA ARG A 740 24.56 14.38 -6.31
C ARG A 740 23.50 13.44 -5.76
N VAL A 741 23.85 12.36 -5.09
CA VAL A 741 22.84 11.44 -4.50
C VAL A 741 22.54 11.78 -3.04
N LEU A 742 23.56 12.00 -2.20
CA LEU A 742 23.32 12.25 -0.77
C LEU A 742 22.91 13.70 -0.49
N LEU A 743 23.62 14.67 -1.06
CA LEU A 743 23.39 16.10 -0.79
C LEU A 743 22.24 16.70 -1.60
N VAL A 744 22.08 16.29 -2.86
CA VAL A 744 21.00 16.79 -3.71
C VAL A 744 19.80 15.83 -3.60
N PRO A 745 18.60 16.33 -3.26
CA PRO A 745 17.38 15.53 -3.25
C PRO A 745 17.10 14.90 -4.61
N HIS A 746 16.50 13.72 -4.62
CA HIS A 746 16.10 13.09 -5.87
C HIS A 746 15.03 13.96 -6.58
N PRO A 747 14.96 14.03 -7.92
CA PRO A 747 13.96 14.86 -8.62
C PRO A 747 12.50 14.50 -8.33
N THR A 748 12.26 13.27 -7.87
CA THR A 748 10.93 12.79 -7.42
C THR A 748 10.72 12.91 -5.91
N ASP A 749 11.70 13.46 -5.17
CA ASP A 749 11.50 13.82 -3.77
C ASP A 749 10.46 14.93 -3.66
N TRP A 750 9.75 14.94 -2.54
CA TRP A 750 8.65 15.85 -2.27
C TRP A 750 9.12 17.22 -1.76
N ILE A 751 9.89 17.92 -2.57
CA ILE A 751 10.31 19.29 -2.26
C ILE A 751 9.95 20.22 -3.40
N SER A 752 9.78 21.50 -3.09
CA SER A 752 9.53 22.49 -4.12
C SER A 752 10.73 22.60 -5.07
N LYS A 753 10.47 23.01 -6.32
CA LYS A 753 11.55 23.27 -7.29
C LYS A 753 12.56 24.29 -6.75
N GLN A 754 12.11 25.26 -5.96
CA GLN A 754 12.97 26.29 -5.37
C GLN A 754 13.92 25.71 -4.32
N GLU A 755 13.40 24.90 -3.40
CA GLU A 755 14.22 24.19 -2.39
C GLU A 755 15.20 23.23 -3.05
N TRP A 756 14.77 22.53 -4.10
CA TRP A 756 15.65 21.64 -4.87
C TRP A 756 16.85 22.42 -5.44
N TRP A 757 16.59 23.55 -6.11
CA TRP A 757 17.66 24.40 -6.65
C TRP A 757 18.56 25.00 -5.58
N LEU A 758 18.01 25.35 -4.41
CA LEU A 758 18.80 25.84 -3.28
C LEU A 758 19.78 24.76 -2.78
N LEU A 759 19.29 23.53 -2.59
CA LEU A 759 20.12 22.41 -2.15
C LEU A 759 21.14 21.98 -3.23
N ALA A 760 20.76 22.04 -4.50
CA ALA A 760 21.67 21.86 -5.62
C ALA A 760 22.80 22.90 -5.63
N LEU A 761 22.48 24.17 -5.39
CA LEU A 761 23.47 25.24 -5.28
C LEU A 761 24.40 25.04 -4.09
N VAL A 762 23.86 24.66 -2.93
CA VAL A 762 24.66 24.34 -1.74
C VAL A 762 25.61 23.17 -2.02
N SER A 763 25.12 22.11 -2.66
CA SER A 763 25.97 20.98 -3.07
C SER A 763 27.10 21.42 -4.02
N LEU A 764 26.80 22.28 -5.00
CA LEU A 764 27.80 22.81 -5.92
C LEU A 764 28.89 23.62 -5.19
N ILE A 765 28.50 24.45 -4.22
CA ILE A 765 29.44 25.24 -3.41
C ILE A 765 30.36 24.31 -2.59
N ILE A 766 29.80 23.28 -1.95
CA ILE A 766 30.58 22.30 -1.16
C ILE A 766 31.53 21.52 -2.09
N TYR A 767 31.07 21.11 -3.27
CA TYR A 767 31.88 20.43 -4.29
C TYR A 767 33.06 21.31 -4.74
N LEU A 768 32.82 22.60 -5.01
CA LEU A 768 33.87 23.54 -5.37
C LEU A 768 34.90 23.72 -4.25
N PHE A 769 34.45 23.84 -3.00
CA PHE A 769 35.35 23.93 -1.84
C PHE A 769 36.21 22.66 -1.68
N TYR A 770 35.61 21.49 -1.84
CA TYR A 770 36.33 20.22 -1.87
C TYR A 770 37.39 20.19 -2.99
N LYS A 771 37.07 20.68 -4.21
CA LYS A 771 38.04 20.77 -5.31
C LYS A 771 39.15 21.80 -5.02
N VAL A 772 38.85 22.92 -4.37
CA VAL A 772 39.87 23.88 -3.89
C VAL A 772 40.86 23.18 -2.96
N ILE A 773 40.39 22.44 -1.96
CA ILE A 773 41.25 21.71 -1.02
C ILE A 773 42.11 20.69 -1.78
N THR A 774 41.50 19.89 -2.66
CA THR A 774 42.21 18.86 -3.43
C THR A 774 43.28 19.47 -4.34
N VAL A 775 43.01 20.62 -4.96
CA VAL A 775 43.97 21.33 -5.82
C VAL A 775 45.07 22.00 -5.00
N CYS A 776 44.74 22.70 -3.92
CA CYS A 776 45.72 23.44 -3.11
C CYS A 776 46.64 22.55 -2.28
N PHE A 777 46.16 21.40 -1.82
CA PHE A 777 46.92 20.51 -0.92
C PHE A 777 47.34 19.18 -1.56
N GLY A 778 46.75 18.79 -2.69
CA GLY A 778 46.96 17.49 -3.30
C GLY A 778 47.68 17.49 -4.66
N SER A 779 47.76 18.63 -5.37
CA SER A 779 48.29 18.66 -6.74
C SER A 779 49.42 19.70 -6.92
N LYS A 780 50.33 19.43 -7.87
CA LYS A 780 51.42 20.36 -8.26
C LYS A 780 50.95 21.34 -9.35
N ILE A 781 49.71 21.81 -9.27
CA ILE A 781 49.13 22.72 -10.27
C ILE A 781 49.65 24.13 -10.00
N PRO A 782 50.17 24.85 -11.01
CA PRO A 782 50.56 26.25 -10.86
C PRO A 782 49.39 27.09 -10.34
N LEU A 783 49.63 27.97 -9.36
CA LEU A 783 48.59 28.78 -8.72
C LEU A 783 47.78 29.62 -9.74
N LYS A 784 48.39 30.01 -10.86
CA LYS A 784 47.76 30.74 -11.97
C LYS A 784 46.67 29.94 -12.71
N LEU A 785 46.73 28.62 -12.69
CA LEU A 785 45.77 27.72 -13.35
C LEU A 785 44.61 27.31 -12.44
N VAL A 786 44.70 27.60 -11.14
CA VAL A 786 43.66 27.27 -10.16
C VAL A 786 42.29 27.85 -10.56
N PRO A 787 42.16 29.13 -11.00
CA PRO A 787 40.85 29.65 -11.41
C PRO A 787 40.24 28.92 -12.61
N VAL A 788 41.05 28.51 -13.58
CA VAL A 788 40.60 27.78 -14.77
C VAL A 788 40.14 26.37 -14.39
N VAL A 789 40.90 25.69 -13.53
CA VAL A 789 40.53 24.37 -13.01
C VAL A 789 39.22 24.45 -12.22
N LEU A 790 39.06 25.45 -11.35
CA LEU A 790 37.82 25.65 -10.60
C LEU A 790 36.64 26.00 -11.50
N LEU A 791 36.84 26.77 -12.57
CA LEU A 791 35.79 27.09 -13.53
C LEU A 791 35.33 25.84 -14.31
N LEU A 792 36.26 25.00 -14.76
CA LEU A 792 35.95 23.74 -15.43
C LEU A 792 35.28 22.75 -14.47
N SER A 793 35.78 22.61 -13.24
CA SER A 793 35.13 21.80 -12.20
C SER A 793 33.73 22.33 -11.86
N GLY A 794 33.54 23.65 -11.74
CA GLY A 794 32.23 24.24 -11.50
C GLY A 794 31.25 23.99 -12.63
N THR A 795 31.72 24.07 -13.88
CA THR A 795 30.93 23.74 -15.07
C THR A 795 30.55 22.26 -15.06
N LEU A 796 31.51 21.36 -14.85
CA LEU A 796 31.27 19.93 -14.74
C LEU A 796 30.26 19.62 -13.64
N GLY A 797 30.46 20.20 -12.46
CA GLY A 797 29.56 20.01 -11.33
C GLY A 797 28.14 20.52 -11.60
N SER A 798 28.00 21.63 -12.35
CA SER A 798 26.71 22.17 -12.77
C SER A 798 26.02 21.27 -13.79
N VAL A 799 26.77 20.74 -14.77
CA VAL A 799 26.25 19.80 -15.78
C VAL A 799 25.84 18.48 -15.12
N CYS A 800 26.62 17.96 -14.16
CA CYS A 800 26.24 16.77 -13.38
C CYS A 800 24.96 17.01 -12.57
N ILE A 801 24.83 18.18 -11.92
CA ILE A 801 23.59 18.56 -11.21
C ILE A 801 22.39 18.64 -12.16
N LEU A 802 22.54 19.28 -13.32
CA LEU A 802 21.48 19.37 -14.32
C LEU A 802 21.08 17.98 -14.84
N THR A 803 22.07 17.13 -15.12
CA THR A 803 21.87 15.75 -15.58
C THR A 803 21.15 14.92 -14.51
N TYR A 804 21.55 15.04 -13.24
CA TYR A 804 20.88 14.39 -12.13
C TYR A 804 19.45 14.93 -11.93
N GLY A 805 19.25 16.25 -12.06
CA GLY A 805 17.94 16.88 -11.98
C GLY A 805 16.95 16.40 -13.05
N LEU A 806 17.46 16.04 -14.23
CA LEU A 806 16.64 15.59 -15.36
C LEU A 806 16.41 14.07 -15.39
N THR A 807 17.36 13.28 -14.89
CA THR A 807 17.33 11.81 -14.98
C THR A 807 17.10 11.13 -13.65
N GLY A 808 17.46 11.77 -12.53
CA GLY A 808 17.50 11.15 -11.19
C GLY A 808 18.52 10.04 -11.03
N SER A 809 19.29 9.70 -12.08
CA SER A 809 20.07 8.46 -12.12
C SER A 809 21.53 8.67 -11.75
N PHE A 810 21.99 7.88 -10.77
CA PHE A 810 23.40 7.78 -10.39
C PHE A 810 24.27 7.26 -11.54
N TRP A 811 23.79 6.26 -12.28
CA TRP A 811 24.56 5.63 -13.36
C TRP A 811 24.90 6.62 -14.47
N VAL A 812 23.96 7.49 -14.81
CA VAL A 812 24.11 8.47 -15.89
C VAL A 812 25.16 9.52 -15.52
N ILE A 813 25.08 10.06 -14.30
CA ILE A 813 26.06 11.07 -13.85
C ILE A 813 27.44 10.46 -13.61
N TRP A 814 27.51 9.21 -13.14
CA TRP A 814 28.77 8.49 -12.97
C TRP A 814 29.46 8.26 -14.32
N VAL A 815 28.72 7.86 -15.35
CA VAL A 815 29.25 7.70 -16.71
C VAL A 815 29.61 9.06 -17.31
N LEU A 816 28.77 10.10 -17.15
CA LEU A 816 29.03 11.45 -17.64
C LEU A 816 30.36 11.99 -17.08
N HIS A 817 30.49 12.00 -15.75
CA HIS A 817 31.69 12.49 -15.07
C HIS A 817 32.89 11.58 -15.41
N GLY A 818 32.70 10.26 -15.40
CA GLY A 818 33.72 9.29 -15.74
C GLY A 818 34.28 9.49 -17.15
N LEU A 819 33.44 9.71 -18.16
CA LEU A 819 33.87 9.95 -19.54
C LEU A 819 34.65 11.26 -19.69
N ILE A 820 34.29 12.29 -18.93
CA ILE A 820 35.00 13.58 -18.92
C ILE A 820 36.38 13.42 -18.29
N GLU A 821 36.52 12.60 -17.23
CA GLU A 821 37.81 12.30 -16.61
C GLU A 821 38.65 11.26 -17.37
N LEU A 822 38.03 10.33 -18.11
CA LEU A 822 38.68 9.23 -18.84
C LEU A 822 39.30 9.63 -20.18
N ASN A 823 39.28 10.92 -20.54
CA ASN A 823 39.62 11.36 -21.89
C ASN A 823 41.09 10.99 -22.29
N PRO A 824 41.30 10.16 -23.33
CA PRO A 824 42.60 9.61 -23.68
C PRO A 824 43.38 10.51 -24.64
N LEU A 825 43.98 11.59 -24.13
CA LEU A 825 44.91 12.43 -24.93
C LEU A 825 46.39 12.08 -24.73
N GLU A 826 46.71 10.83 -24.36
CA GLU A 826 48.11 10.38 -24.20
C GLU A 826 48.59 9.34 -25.23
N ARG A 827 47.75 8.93 -26.20
CA ARG A 827 48.14 7.89 -27.18
C ARG A 827 48.77 8.38 -28.50
N ILE A 828 48.92 9.69 -28.72
CA ILE A 828 49.34 10.21 -30.06
C ILE A 828 50.72 10.92 -30.06
N HIS A 829 51.54 10.82 -29.00
CA HIS A 829 52.86 11.49 -29.01
C HIS A 829 54.08 10.65 -28.59
N SER A 830 54.02 9.32 -28.70
CA SER A 830 55.18 8.46 -28.42
C SER A 830 55.78 7.76 -29.65
N ARG A 831 55.57 8.26 -30.88
CA ARG A 831 56.12 7.63 -32.11
C ARG A 831 57.08 8.45 -32.96
N GLU A 832 57.47 9.65 -32.54
CA GLU A 832 58.49 10.43 -33.26
C GLU A 832 59.55 10.95 -32.30
N ARG A 833 60.45 10.05 -31.87
CA ARG A 833 61.82 10.39 -31.46
C ARG A 833 62.65 9.12 -31.28
N VAL A 834 63.05 8.52 -32.40
CA VAL A 834 64.37 7.88 -32.54
C VAL A 834 64.85 8.21 -33.96
N SER A 835 65.56 9.33 -34.08
CA SER A 835 66.36 9.67 -35.25
C SER A 835 67.69 8.92 -35.20
N TYR A 836 68.14 8.46 -36.36
CA TYR A 836 69.52 8.54 -36.84
C TYR A 836 70.65 8.42 -35.81
N ASP A 837 71.29 7.25 -35.80
CA ASP A 837 72.75 7.09 -35.75
C ASP A 837 73.12 5.70 -36.31
N SER A 838 73.31 5.67 -37.65
CA SER A 838 74.30 4.89 -38.41
C SER A 838 74.14 5.18 -39.90
#